data_AF-A0A4S8KLI1-F1
#
_entry.id   AF-A0A4S8KLI1-F1
#
_cell.length_a   1.000
_cell.length_b   1.000
_cell.length_c   1.000
_cell.angle_alpha   90.00
_cell.angle_beta   90.00
_cell.angle_gamma   90.00
#
_symmetry.space_group_name_H-M   'P 1'
#
loop_
_entity.id
_entity.type
_entity.pdbx_description
1 polymer ?
#
loop_
_entity_poly.entity_id
_entity_poly.type
_entity_poly.pdbx_seq_one_letter_code
_entity_poly.pdbx_strand_id
1 'polypeptide(L)'
;MDPIRLPSLHLTAPPATVVCKPHVQNYPDPRAGTPLSVQTTSASDYHHYEQDLGKKSSIWAPFQSEIDWRIARWAKLRGPSSTAFSELLAIDGVAEKLGLSYSNTNELNLIIDNNLPSRPAFKRQEVVVQGQVFEVYFRDILECVKALYGDAEFAPYLKFAPERHFEDESCEEQLYHDMHTGQWWWSTQQAIDKNAGPGRTVLPIIISSDKTQITVFRNKTAYPIYLTLGNIPKEIRRKPSRRAYILLGYLPTTNLEHITNIASKRRSLCNLFHTCMRHIVEPLENAGIHGIIVTSGDGIDRLGHPIFAAYIGDYPEQVLVTCCITGYCPRCTIPRQRVGDNTEPHPLRSLCSILEALQSIDQGAATFIRSCKEVGIKPVFEPFWSTLPYSNVFAAITPDILHQLYQGVFKHLKSWVITVYGAHEIDARCRRLPPNHNIRIFMKGISGLSRVSGEEHNQMSRFLLGIIADAPLPSGISSGRLLKCLRGLVDFLFLAQFPVHSTSTLKELSDALDRFHDNKQIFVDLGIRSNFHIPKIHFMNHYVENIIHLGTLDNFNTEYTERLHIDLAKEAYRATNKKDEYPQMTLWLERKEKIMRHESFMAWRTSGEQPHLRTHWIPPGLNLSRTLKMTRHPSVNTVRLPDVSRLYGATFFRAALSRFIVQLEHPTLSGRRLEDAVDGHFLGVTHVSAFYRIKFLRTDFFTGESSTVDAIHVQPERKDKRRGHVIPGRFDTVLVRVNDITVTDSVLDTCVARVRLVFTLPEKSMQYLFRSVAEGDRPQHLAYVDWFTPFTASPDPNCGYHKISWCNVDGGRLSSVIDVRRIVRSVHLLPRFGRVANREWSSSNVLDACNSFFVNSDSDRHMYQLFR
;
A
#
# COMPACT_ATOMS: atom_id res chain seq x y z
N MET A 1 -44.90 4.24 5.86
CA MET A 1 -43.50 4.69 6.03
C MET A 1 -43.31 5.87 5.09
N ASP A 2 -42.86 7.03 5.57
CA ASP A 2 -42.46 8.11 4.66
C ASP A 2 -41.36 7.55 3.74
N PRO A 3 -41.53 7.59 2.41
CA PRO A 3 -40.51 7.13 1.47
C PRO A 3 -39.26 7.98 1.68
N ILE A 4 -38.08 7.37 1.54
CA ILE A 4 -36.79 8.08 1.51
C ILE A 4 -36.95 9.30 0.60
N ARG A 5 -37.09 10.50 1.20
CA ARG A 5 -37.33 11.73 0.46
C ARG A 5 -35.99 12.18 -0.07
N LEU A 6 -35.84 12.11 -1.39
CA LEU A 6 -34.69 12.68 -2.07
C LEU A 6 -34.92 14.20 -2.16
N PRO A 7 -34.03 15.04 -1.63
CA PRO A 7 -34.13 16.49 -1.75
C PRO A 7 -34.03 16.96 -3.21
N SER A 8 -34.36 18.23 -3.48
CA SER A 8 -34.34 18.82 -4.82
C SER A 8 -32.95 18.74 -5.49
N LEU A 9 -32.90 18.78 -6.82
CA LEU A 9 -31.66 18.74 -7.62
C LEU A 9 -30.74 19.97 -7.46
N HIS A 10 -30.86 20.75 -6.38
CA HIS A 10 -29.84 21.74 -6.02
C HIS A 10 -28.60 21.01 -5.51
N LEU A 11 -27.95 20.28 -6.41
CA LEU A 11 -26.57 19.88 -6.28
C LEU A 11 -25.77 21.18 -6.33
N THR A 12 -25.57 21.81 -5.17
CA THR A 12 -24.33 22.54 -4.98
C THR A 12 -23.24 21.57 -5.42
N ALA A 13 -22.32 22.04 -6.29
CA ALA A 13 -21.15 21.27 -6.64
C ALA A 13 -20.62 20.62 -5.35
N PRO A 14 -20.30 19.32 -5.34
CA PRO A 14 -19.81 18.67 -4.13
C PRO A 14 -18.79 19.62 -3.54
N PRO A 15 -18.95 20.06 -2.27
CA PRO A 15 -18.13 21.11 -1.71
C PRO A 15 -16.71 20.76 -2.09
N ALA A 16 -16.03 21.66 -2.81
CA ALA A 16 -14.66 21.44 -3.20
C ALA A 16 -13.99 21.00 -1.90
N THR A 17 -13.56 19.73 -1.81
CA THR A 17 -12.99 19.18 -0.59
C THR A 17 -11.95 20.19 -0.19
N VAL A 18 -12.22 20.96 0.86
CA VAL A 18 -11.31 22.00 1.32
C VAL A 18 -10.12 21.18 1.73
N VAL A 19 -9.09 21.19 0.88
CA VAL A 19 -7.82 20.59 1.24
C VAL A 19 -7.31 21.53 2.32
N CYS A 20 -7.69 21.26 3.58
CA CYS A 20 -7.10 21.94 4.72
C CYS A 20 -5.61 21.70 4.59
N LYS A 21 -4.90 22.77 4.24
CA LYS A 21 -3.46 22.76 4.20
C LYS A 21 -3.03 22.69 5.67
N PRO A 22 -2.26 21.69 6.09
CA PRO A 22 -1.84 21.59 7.48
C PRO A 22 -1.05 22.84 7.85
N HIS A 23 -1.15 23.24 9.12
CA HIS A 23 -0.23 24.22 9.66
C HIS A 23 1.15 23.56 9.81
N VAL A 24 2.18 24.18 9.22
CA VAL A 24 3.54 23.65 9.24
C VAL A 24 4.40 24.53 10.14
N GLN A 25 4.85 23.95 11.24
CA GLN A 25 5.88 24.52 12.10
C GLN A 25 7.25 24.04 11.62
N ASN A 26 8.05 24.98 11.12
CA ASN A 26 9.42 24.72 10.69
C ASN A 26 10.35 24.48 11.89
N TYR A 27 11.48 23.83 11.63
CA TYR A 27 12.54 23.67 12.61
C TYR A 27 13.07 25.04 13.12
N PRO A 28 13.38 25.21 14.42
CA PRO A 28 13.71 26.52 14.99
C PRO A 28 14.94 27.21 14.40
N ASP A 29 15.97 26.46 13.98
CA ASP A 29 17.11 27.05 13.28
C ASP A 29 16.80 27.12 11.77
N PRO A 30 16.64 28.32 11.18
CA PRO A 30 16.29 28.47 9.78
C PRO A 30 17.42 28.03 8.83
N ARG A 31 18.62 27.74 9.34
CA ARG A 31 19.75 27.23 8.56
C ARG A 31 19.66 25.72 8.34
N ALA A 32 18.84 24.98 9.10
CA ALA A 32 18.69 23.55 8.87
C ALA A 32 18.25 23.29 7.41
N GLY A 33 18.98 22.44 6.70
CA GLY A 33 18.69 22.14 5.29
C GLY A 33 19.04 23.26 4.28
N THR A 34 19.67 24.37 4.69
CA THR A 34 20.01 25.45 3.74
C THR A 34 21.17 25.09 2.82
N PRO A 35 21.19 25.63 1.59
CA PRO A 35 22.33 25.50 0.67
C PRO A 35 23.64 26.02 1.27
N LEU A 36 24.76 25.47 0.82
CA LEU A 36 26.09 26.04 1.11
C LEU A 36 26.24 27.42 0.46
N SER A 37 26.91 28.34 1.14
CA SER A 37 27.20 29.68 0.59
C SER A 37 28.13 29.63 -0.61
N VAL A 38 29.06 28.67 -0.62
CA VAL A 38 29.93 28.36 -1.75
C VAL A 38 29.46 27.04 -2.36
N GLN A 39 28.98 27.11 -3.58
CA GLN A 39 28.63 25.93 -4.38
C GLN A 39 29.92 25.37 -4.98
N THR A 40 30.19 24.10 -4.71
CA THR A 40 31.32 23.35 -5.28
C THR A 40 30.99 22.80 -6.67
N THR A 41 29.71 22.59 -6.93
CA THR A 41 29.20 22.06 -8.20
C THR A 41 28.46 23.16 -8.93
N SER A 42 28.77 23.38 -10.21
CA SER A 42 28.10 24.40 -11.04
C SER A 42 26.88 23.86 -11.79
N ALA A 43 26.67 22.55 -11.80
CA ALA A 43 25.64 21.89 -12.60
C ALA A 43 25.17 20.57 -11.97
N SER A 44 23.99 20.07 -12.36
CA SER A 44 23.48 18.78 -11.87
C SER A 44 24.08 17.58 -12.62
N ASP A 45 23.88 16.36 -12.09
CA ASP A 45 24.31 15.09 -12.71
C ASP A 45 23.92 14.99 -14.20
N TYR A 46 22.73 15.46 -14.58
CA TYR A 46 22.27 15.42 -15.97
C TYR A 46 22.97 16.44 -16.86
N HIS A 47 23.35 17.60 -16.33
CA HIS A 47 24.16 18.56 -17.08
C HIS A 47 25.57 18.04 -17.31
N HIS A 48 26.17 17.39 -16.29
CA HIS A 48 27.47 16.71 -16.47
C HIS A 48 27.37 15.61 -17.53
N TYR A 49 26.31 14.80 -17.48
CA TYR A 49 26.09 13.77 -18.49
C TYR A 49 25.87 14.35 -19.90
N GLU A 50 25.15 15.47 -20.03
CA GLU A 50 24.99 16.16 -21.30
C GLU A 50 26.32 16.70 -21.84
N GLN A 51 27.18 17.25 -20.98
CA GLN A 51 28.53 17.69 -21.34
C GLN A 51 29.39 16.52 -21.82
N ASP A 52 29.33 15.37 -21.14
CA ASP A 52 30.08 14.15 -21.49
C ASP A 52 29.64 13.55 -22.83
N LEU A 53 28.36 13.68 -23.20
CA LEU A 53 27.84 13.29 -24.51
C LEU A 53 28.39 14.18 -25.65
N GLY A 54 28.94 15.36 -25.32
CA GLY A 54 29.53 16.32 -26.24
C GLY A 54 28.49 17.05 -27.13
N LYS A 55 28.96 17.77 -28.16
CA LYS A 55 28.12 18.50 -29.14
C LYS A 55 27.24 17.59 -30.04
N LYS A 56 26.86 16.39 -29.61
CA LYS A 56 25.89 15.56 -30.32
C LYS A 56 24.50 16.18 -30.11
N SER A 57 23.96 16.79 -31.16
CA SER A 57 22.69 17.54 -31.11
C SER A 57 21.45 16.67 -30.88
N SER A 58 21.56 15.35 -31.08
CA SER A 58 20.43 14.43 -30.97
C SER A 58 20.06 14.16 -29.50
N ILE A 59 18.77 14.25 -29.18
CA ILE A 59 18.22 13.85 -27.88
C ILE A 59 18.42 12.34 -27.60
N TRP A 60 18.68 11.55 -28.64
CA TRP A 60 18.89 10.10 -28.57
C TRP A 60 20.35 9.69 -28.35
N ALA A 61 21.30 10.63 -28.40
CA ALA A 61 22.72 10.33 -28.27
C ALA A 61 23.00 9.55 -26.97
N PRO A 62 23.77 8.45 -27.00
CA PRO A 62 24.71 8.03 -28.04
C PRO A 62 24.09 7.30 -29.25
N PHE A 63 22.80 6.98 -29.21
CA PHE A 63 22.08 6.34 -30.31
C PHE A 63 21.81 7.33 -31.45
N GLN A 64 21.76 6.81 -32.68
CA GLN A 64 21.69 7.62 -33.88
C GLN A 64 20.27 8.14 -34.17
N SER A 65 19.24 7.43 -33.72
CA SER A 65 17.83 7.76 -34.00
C SER A 65 16.88 7.28 -32.89
N GLU A 66 15.61 7.70 -32.94
CA GLU A 66 14.56 7.18 -32.06
C GLU A 66 14.41 5.65 -32.20
N ILE A 67 14.45 5.13 -33.44
CA ILE A 67 14.32 3.69 -33.71
C ILE A 67 15.48 2.93 -33.07
N ASP A 68 16.71 3.41 -33.26
CA ASP A 68 17.94 2.85 -32.70
C ASP A 68 17.86 2.74 -31.17
N TRP A 69 17.45 3.83 -30.51
CA TRP A 69 17.20 3.86 -29.08
C TRP A 69 16.07 2.92 -28.64
N ARG A 70 14.91 2.97 -29.30
CA ARG A 70 13.72 2.20 -28.86
C ARG A 70 13.96 0.69 -28.98
N ILE A 71 14.72 0.26 -29.97
CA ILE A 71 15.13 -1.14 -30.12
C ILE A 71 16.14 -1.51 -29.03
N ALA A 72 17.14 -0.68 -28.76
CA ALA A 72 18.12 -0.91 -27.68
C ALA A 72 17.43 -1.04 -26.31
N ARG A 73 16.53 -0.10 -26.02
CA ARG A 73 15.72 -0.08 -24.81
C ARG A 73 14.83 -1.33 -24.72
N TRP A 74 14.11 -1.67 -25.79
CA TRP A 74 13.28 -2.87 -25.81
C TRP A 74 14.13 -4.12 -25.56
N ALA A 75 15.25 -4.26 -26.26
CA ALA A 75 16.16 -5.40 -26.16
C ALA A 75 16.65 -5.63 -24.71
N LYS A 76 16.99 -4.56 -23.99
CA LYS A 76 17.48 -4.65 -22.60
C LYS A 76 16.39 -4.76 -21.54
N LEU A 77 15.24 -4.13 -21.75
CA LEU A 77 14.18 -4.11 -20.74
C LEU A 77 13.21 -5.29 -20.85
N ARG A 78 12.95 -5.77 -22.07
CA ARG A 78 11.91 -6.76 -22.37
C ARG A 78 12.28 -7.73 -23.50
N GLY A 79 13.48 -7.61 -24.04
CA GLY A 79 13.91 -8.33 -25.23
C GLY A 79 14.25 -9.80 -24.97
N PRO A 80 14.55 -10.54 -26.04
CA PRO A 80 14.95 -11.93 -25.96
C PRO A 80 16.36 -12.08 -25.33
N SER A 81 16.87 -13.32 -25.24
CA SER A 81 18.24 -13.54 -24.76
C SER A 81 19.27 -12.83 -25.64
N SER A 82 20.47 -12.57 -25.12
CA SER A 82 21.55 -11.95 -25.90
C SER A 82 21.92 -12.73 -27.16
N THR A 83 21.82 -14.06 -27.13
CA THR A 83 22.01 -14.90 -28.31
C THR A 83 20.92 -14.67 -29.34
N ALA A 84 19.65 -14.79 -28.94
CA ALA A 84 18.52 -14.63 -29.84
C ALA A 84 18.43 -13.20 -30.44
N PHE A 85 18.81 -12.17 -29.66
CA PHE A 85 18.89 -10.81 -30.19
C PHE A 85 20.02 -10.65 -31.20
N SER A 86 21.18 -11.27 -30.97
CA SER A 86 22.27 -11.23 -31.94
C SER A 86 21.95 -12.02 -33.21
N GLU A 87 21.24 -13.15 -33.11
CA GLU A 87 20.73 -13.90 -34.26
C GLU A 87 19.73 -13.07 -35.08
N LEU A 88 18.84 -12.32 -34.44
CA LEU A 88 17.92 -11.41 -35.12
C LEU A 88 18.66 -10.32 -35.91
N LEU A 89 19.70 -9.73 -35.31
CA LEU A 89 20.49 -8.68 -35.95
C LEU A 89 21.42 -9.21 -37.06
N ALA A 90 21.75 -10.50 -37.02
CA ALA A 90 22.54 -11.16 -38.06
C ALA A 90 21.72 -11.51 -39.33
N ILE A 91 20.40 -11.31 -39.34
CA ILE A 91 19.59 -11.47 -40.54
C ILE A 91 19.93 -10.34 -41.52
N ASP A 92 20.40 -10.70 -42.72
CA ASP A 92 20.85 -9.76 -43.75
C ASP A 92 19.86 -8.60 -43.97
N GLY A 93 20.38 -7.37 -43.80
CA GLY A 93 19.63 -6.14 -44.02
C GLY A 93 18.75 -5.68 -42.85
N VAL A 94 18.63 -6.43 -41.74
CA VAL A 94 17.78 -6.04 -40.61
C VAL A 94 18.37 -4.84 -39.87
N ALA A 95 19.65 -4.89 -39.50
CA ALA A 95 20.30 -3.80 -38.77
C ALA A 95 20.36 -2.52 -39.61
N GLU A 96 20.64 -2.65 -40.92
CA GLU A 96 20.72 -1.54 -41.87
C GLU A 96 19.34 -0.92 -42.13
N LYS A 97 18.30 -1.73 -42.36
CA LYS A 97 16.93 -1.22 -42.58
C LYS A 97 16.37 -0.51 -41.36
N LEU A 98 16.80 -0.89 -40.15
CA LEU A 98 16.39 -0.27 -38.90
C LEU A 98 17.31 0.90 -38.50
N GLY A 99 18.43 1.11 -39.18
CA GLY A 99 19.39 2.18 -38.91
C GLY A 99 20.02 2.08 -37.52
N LEU A 100 20.40 0.87 -37.10
CA LEU A 100 20.94 0.61 -35.77
C LEU A 100 22.43 0.98 -35.67
N SER A 101 22.85 1.49 -34.52
CA SER A 101 24.26 1.79 -34.22
C SER A 101 25.08 0.58 -33.78
N TYR A 102 24.47 -0.61 -33.78
CA TYR A 102 25.04 -1.87 -33.33
C TYR A 102 24.52 -3.04 -34.16
N SER A 103 25.36 -4.04 -34.38
CA SER A 103 25.09 -5.21 -35.22
C SER A 103 24.86 -6.48 -34.41
N ASN A 104 25.15 -6.45 -33.11
CA ASN A 104 25.00 -7.57 -32.19
C ASN A 104 24.87 -7.09 -30.75
N THR A 105 24.61 -8.02 -29.82
CA THR A 105 24.43 -7.66 -28.40
C THR A 105 25.71 -7.13 -27.75
N ASN A 106 26.90 -7.53 -28.21
CA ASN A 106 28.17 -7.08 -27.63
C ASN A 106 28.45 -5.61 -27.98
N GLU A 107 28.22 -5.22 -29.24
CA GLU A 107 28.30 -3.81 -29.66
C GLU A 107 27.29 -2.95 -28.90
N LEU A 108 26.04 -3.40 -28.78
CA LEU A 108 25.05 -2.69 -27.96
C LEU A 108 25.50 -2.57 -26.49
N ASN A 109 26.06 -3.63 -25.92
CA ASN A 109 26.59 -3.59 -24.56
C ASN A 109 27.74 -2.58 -24.43
N LEU A 110 28.65 -2.49 -25.40
CA LEU A 110 29.74 -1.52 -25.39
C LEU A 110 29.23 -0.08 -25.40
N ILE A 111 28.21 0.23 -26.22
CA ILE A 111 27.57 1.56 -26.23
C ILE A 111 26.99 1.86 -24.84
N ILE A 112 26.24 0.91 -24.27
CA ILE A 112 25.66 1.08 -22.94
C ILE A 112 26.76 1.26 -21.88
N ASP A 113 27.78 0.41 -21.91
CA ASP A 113 28.80 0.37 -20.88
C ASP A 113 29.66 1.64 -20.89
N ASN A 114 29.98 2.18 -22.07
CA ASN A 114 30.92 3.29 -22.25
C ASN A 114 30.26 4.67 -22.39
N ASN A 115 28.98 4.76 -22.78
CA ASN A 115 28.37 6.04 -23.16
C ASN A 115 27.08 6.40 -22.41
N LEU A 116 26.53 5.49 -21.59
CA LEU A 116 25.34 5.77 -20.77
C LEU A 116 25.72 6.04 -19.30
N PRO A 117 24.93 6.88 -18.59
CA PRO A 117 25.27 7.29 -17.24
C PRO A 117 24.98 6.14 -16.29
N SER A 118 25.95 5.79 -15.45
CA SER A 118 25.83 4.65 -14.54
C SER A 118 25.26 5.04 -13.19
N ARG A 119 24.65 4.08 -12.49
CA ARG A 119 24.62 4.09 -11.03
C ARG A 119 25.97 3.58 -10.49
N PRO A 120 26.25 3.72 -9.19
CA PRO A 120 27.47 3.19 -8.60
C PRO A 120 27.65 1.71 -8.94
N ALA A 121 28.84 1.35 -9.44
CA ALA A 121 29.13 -0.02 -9.87
C ALA A 121 29.25 -0.97 -8.68
N PHE A 122 28.95 -2.25 -8.90
CA PHE A 122 29.21 -3.30 -7.93
C PHE A 122 30.71 -3.59 -7.81
N LYS A 123 31.16 -3.64 -6.56
CA LYS A 123 32.47 -4.12 -6.13
C LYS A 123 32.32 -5.53 -5.58
N ARG A 124 33.35 -6.36 -5.76
CA ARG A 124 33.45 -7.69 -5.16
C ARG A 124 34.48 -7.64 -4.04
N GLN A 125 34.14 -8.20 -2.89
CA GLN A 125 35.07 -8.35 -1.78
C GLN A 125 34.99 -9.76 -1.21
N GLU A 126 36.14 -10.25 -0.76
CA GLU A 126 36.26 -11.54 -0.07
C GLU A 126 36.18 -11.31 1.44
N VAL A 127 35.31 -12.08 2.10
CA VAL A 127 35.12 -12.07 3.56
C VAL A 127 35.47 -13.44 4.09
N VAL A 128 36.43 -13.50 5.01
CA VAL A 128 36.88 -14.76 5.62
C VAL A 128 36.17 -14.97 6.95
N VAL A 129 35.43 -16.07 7.07
CA VAL A 129 34.82 -16.50 8.34
C VAL A 129 35.18 -17.94 8.61
N GLN A 130 35.85 -18.19 9.74
CA GLN A 130 36.34 -19.52 10.14
C GLN A 130 37.18 -20.22 9.07
N GLY A 131 38.04 -19.47 8.38
CA GLY A 131 38.96 -20.00 7.36
C GLY A 131 38.32 -20.30 6.00
N GLN A 132 37.03 -20.01 5.81
CA GLN A 132 36.39 -20.04 4.49
C GLN A 132 36.21 -18.64 3.91
N VAL A 133 36.47 -18.51 2.62
CA VAL A 133 36.28 -17.28 1.84
C VAL A 133 34.85 -17.23 1.29
N PHE A 134 34.17 -16.11 1.52
CA PHE A 134 32.86 -15.81 0.95
C PHE A 134 32.96 -14.54 0.11
N GLU A 135 32.32 -14.53 -1.06
CA GLU A 135 32.25 -13.32 -1.87
C GLU A 135 30.99 -12.51 -1.53
N VAL A 136 31.18 -11.22 -1.28
CA VAL A 136 30.11 -10.23 -1.20
C VAL A 136 30.20 -9.30 -2.41
N TYR A 137 29.06 -9.03 -3.04
CA TYR A 137 28.94 -8.08 -4.15
C TYR A 137 28.13 -6.90 -3.66
N PHE A 138 28.70 -5.69 -3.64
CA PHE A 138 28.05 -4.52 -3.07
C PHE A 138 28.49 -3.22 -3.77
N ARG A 139 27.71 -2.16 -3.60
CA ARG A 139 28.00 -0.82 -4.10
C ARG A 139 28.50 0.05 -2.97
N ASP A 140 29.28 1.06 -3.32
CA ASP A 140 29.65 2.10 -2.37
C ASP A 140 28.40 2.83 -1.85
N ILE A 141 28.19 2.79 -0.53
CA ILE A 141 26.96 3.30 0.07
C ILE A 141 26.84 4.83 -0.08
N LEU A 142 27.95 5.58 0.00
CA LEU A 142 27.93 7.03 -0.13
C LEU A 142 27.63 7.46 -1.56
N GLU A 143 28.19 6.75 -2.54
CA GLU A 143 27.85 6.97 -3.95
C GLU A 143 26.39 6.61 -4.24
N CYS A 144 25.83 5.60 -3.56
CA CYS A 144 24.39 5.29 -3.66
C CYS A 144 23.51 6.40 -3.05
N VAL A 145 23.94 6.99 -1.93
CA VAL A 145 23.28 8.14 -1.30
C VAL A 145 23.29 9.33 -2.25
N LYS A 146 24.45 9.70 -2.81
CA LYS A 146 24.58 10.78 -3.80
C LYS A 146 23.72 10.53 -5.04
N ALA A 147 23.72 9.30 -5.56
CA ALA A 147 22.93 8.95 -6.75
C ALA A 147 21.40 9.08 -6.53
N LEU A 148 20.89 8.77 -5.33
CA LEU A 148 19.48 9.01 -5.00
C LEU A 148 19.20 10.49 -4.76
N TYR A 149 20.08 11.18 -4.06
CA TYR A 149 19.89 12.59 -3.71
C TYR A 149 20.00 13.53 -4.93
N GLY A 150 20.90 13.21 -5.86
CA GLY A 150 21.16 13.96 -7.09
C GLY A 150 20.23 13.64 -8.26
N ASP A 151 19.24 12.75 -8.09
CA ASP A 151 18.29 12.44 -9.16
C ASP A 151 17.34 13.63 -9.38
N ALA A 152 17.35 14.20 -10.59
CA ALA A 152 16.51 15.33 -10.95
C ALA A 152 15.00 15.01 -10.86
N GLU A 153 14.62 13.72 -10.94
CA GLU A 153 13.24 13.29 -10.70
C GLU A 153 12.78 13.59 -9.27
N PHE A 154 13.69 13.50 -8.28
CA PHE A 154 13.36 13.64 -6.86
C PHE A 154 13.60 15.05 -6.32
N ALA A 155 14.46 15.86 -6.97
CA ALA A 155 14.83 17.20 -6.51
C ALA A 155 13.64 18.08 -6.07
N PRO A 156 12.49 18.14 -6.78
CA PRO A 156 11.33 18.95 -6.36
C PRO A 156 10.64 18.48 -5.07
N TYR A 157 10.91 17.26 -4.64
CA TYR A 157 10.20 16.57 -3.57
C TYR A 157 11.07 16.32 -2.33
N LEU A 158 12.38 16.54 -2.44
CA LEU A 158 13.32 16.28 -1.35
C LEU A 158 12.99 17.13 -0.11
N LYS A 159 12.99 16.47 1.04
CA LYS A 159 12.90 17.12 2.36
C LYS A 159 14.28 17.31 2.95
N PHE A 160 14.60 18.55 3.35
CA PHE A 160 15.93 18.94 3.82
C PHE A 160 16.01 19.20 5.33
N ALA A 161 14.87 19.45 5.97
CA ALA A 161 14.79 19.74 7.41
C ALA A 161 13.58 19.03 8.02
N PRO A 162 13.61 18.74 9.34
CA PRO A 162 12.44 18.24 10.04
C PRO A 162 11.37 19.34 10.17
N GLU A 163 10.11 18.94 10.20
CA GLU A 163 8.95 19.82 10.30
C GLU A 163 7.97 19.21 11.33
N ARG A 164 7.11 20.03 11.94
CA ARG A 164 5.94 19.55 12.68
C ARG A 164 4.69 20.01 11.96
N HIS A 165 3.82 19.08 11.62
CA HIS A 165 2.59 19.36 10.90
C HIS A 165 1.42 19.23 11.87
N PHE A 166 0.46 20.14 11.76
CA PHE A 166 -0.75 20.15 12.57
C PHE A 166 -1.96 20.29 11.65
N GLU A 167 -3.12 19.82 12.12
CA GLU A 167 -4.37 19.94 11.35
C GLU A 167 -4.70 21.40 11.01
N ASP A 168 -4.48 22.32 11.95
CA ASP A 168 -4.69 23.75 11.82
C ASP A 168 -3.75 24.57 12.72
N GLU A 169 -3.94 25.89 12.77
CA GLU A 169 -3.12 26.83 13.53
C GLU A 169 -3.22 26.68 15.06
N SER A 170 -4.23 25.96 15.58
CA SER A 170 -4.33 25.68 17.03
C SER A 170 -3.16 24.84 17.53
N CYS A 171 -2.53 24.08 16.64
CA CYS A 171 -1.47 23.13 16.95
C CYS A 171 -1.86 22.07 17.99
N GLU A 172 -3.16 21.75 18.13
CA GLU A 172 -3.64 20.73 19.08
C GLU A 172 -3.42 19.30 18.56
N GLU A 173 -3.70 19.05 17.28
CA GLU A 173 -3.57 17.73 16.65
C GLU A 173 -2.34 17.68 15.73
N GLN A 174 -1.25 17.10 16.23
CA GLN A 174 -0.04 16.86 15.43
C GLN A 174 -0.25 15.70 14.46
N LEU A 175 0.21 15.88 13.22
CA LEU A 175 0.14 14.92 12.13
C LEU A 175 1.51 14.26 11.90
N TYR A 176 1.51 12.92 11.82
CA TYR A 176 2.68 12.08 11.54
C TYR A 176 2.46 11.32 10.23
N HIS A 177 3.41 11.39 9.29
CA HIS A 177 3.31 10.63 8.03
C HIS A 177 4.63 10.25 7.38
N ASP A 178 5.62 11.15 7.33
CA ASP A 178 6.95 10.88 6.77
C ASP A 178 8.01 11.08 7.84
N MET A 179 9.23 10.60 7.59
CA MET A 179 10.32 10.70 8.56
C MET A 179 10.60 12.13 9.02
N HIS A 180 10.44 13.14 8.15
CA HIS A 180 10.68 14.54 8.50
C HIS A 180 9.68 15.09 9.52
N THR A 181 8.48 14.48 9.62
CA THR A 181 7.48 14.78 10.65
C THR A 181 7.64 13.97 11.93
N GLY A 182 8.50 12.95 11.89
CA GLY A 182 8.78 12.08 13.02
C GLY A 182 9.78 12.70 14.00
N GLN A 183 9.65 12.33 15.27
CA GLN A 183 10.52 12.82 16.33
C GLN A 183 11.99 12.43 16.14
N TRP A 184 12.29 11.31 15.47
CA TRP A 184 13.65 10.85 15.20
C TRP A 184 14.46 11.88 14.41
N TRP A 185 13.89 12.41 13.32
CA TRP A 185 14.61 13.37 12.48
C TRP A 185 14.83 14.66 13.26
N TRP A 186 13.80 15.14 13.96
CA TRP A 186 13.90 16.31 14.82
C TRP A 186 15.02 16.17 15.87
N SER A 187 15.06 15.07 16.62
CA SER A 187 16.10 14.83 17.63
C SER A 187 17.48 14.65 17.04
N THR A 188 17.57 14.03 15.85
CA THR A 188 18.84 13.82 15.15
C THR A 188 19.40 15.14 14.64
N GLN A 189 18.56 16.00 14.06
CA GLN A 189 18.95 17.35 13.65
C GLN A 189 19.48 18.16 14.85
N GLN A 190 18.79 18.12 15.99
CA GLN A 190 19.26 18.78 17.23
C GLN A 190 20.62 18.25 17.70
N ALA A 191 20.83 16.94 17.65
CA ALA A 191 22.10 16.33 18.03
C ALA A 191 23.24 16.74 17.09
N ILE A 192 22.98 16.84 15.79
CA ILE A 192 23.96 17.28 14.79
C ILE A 192 24.25 18.78 14.95
N ASP A 193 23.23 19.62 15.08
CA ASP A 193 23.42 21.07 15.26
C ASP A 193 24.27 21.37 16.50
N LYS A 194 24.06 20.61 17.58
CA LYS A 194 24.84 20.70 18.82
C LYS A 194 26.31 20.29 18.64
N ASN A 195 26.58 19.24 17.86
CA ASN A 195 27.92 18.63 17.78
C ASN A 195 28.76 19.11 16.59
N ALA A 196 28.14 19.37 15.44
CA ALA A 196 28.78 19.73 14.17
C ALA A 196 28.44 21.16 13.69
N GLY A 197 27.63 21.87 14.47
CA GLY A 197 27.14 23.21 14.16
C GLY A 197 25.88 23.22 13.28
N PRO A 198 25.22 24.39 13.16
CA PRO A 198 23.99 24.57 12.39
C PRO A 198 24.24 24.55 10.88
N GLY A 199 23.17 24.59 10.07
CA GLY A 199 23.31 24.62 8.61
C GLY A 199 23.38 23.24 7.95
N ARG A 200 23.12 22.17 8.71
CA ARG A 200 23.32 20.77 8.28
C ARG A 200 22.02 20.15 7.80
N THR A 201 22.13 19.15 6.93
CA THR A 201 21.01 18.35 6.43
C THR A 201 21.17 16.92 6.95
N VAL A 202 20.16 16.36 7.62
CA VAL A 202 20.16 14.91 7.90
C VAL A 202 19.79 14.16 6.63
N LEU A 203 20.52 13.09 6.32
CA LEU A 203 20.20 12.14 5.25
C LEU A 203 19.82 10.79 5.90
N PRO A 204 18.52 10.53 6.17
CA PRO A 204 18.12 9.30 6.87
C PRO A 204 18.33 8.10 5.95
N ILE A 205 19.20 7.19 6.37
CA ILE A 205 19.51 5.96 5.66
C ILE A 205 18.55 4.85 6.11
N ILE A 206 17.75 4.35 5.16
CA ILE A 206 16.85 3.23 5.37
C ILE A 206 17.41 2.02 4.63
N ILE A 207 17.68 0.95 5.38
CA ILE A 207 18.20 -0.31 4.84
C ILE A 207 17.13 -1.39 4.97
N SER A 208 17.07 -2.27 3.98
CA SER A 208 16.26 -3.47 4.07
C SER A 208 17.02 -4.68 3.53
N SER A 209 16.77 -5.84 4.11
CA SER A 209 17.29 -7.11 3.61
C SER A 209 16.25 -8.19 3.82
N ASP A 210 16.21 -9.13 2.89
CA ASP A 210 15.46 -10.37 3.05
C ASP A 210 16.04 -11.44 2.13
N LYS A 211 16.06 -12.68 2.61
CA LYS A 211 16.54 -13.81 1.83
C LYS A 211 15.41 -14.36 0.98
N THR A 212 15.56 -14.25 -0.34
CA THR A 212 14.50 -14.65 -1.29
C THR A 212 14.89 -15.89 -2.08
N GLN A 213 13.93 -16.79 -2.32
CA GLN A 213 14.11 -17.92 -3.23
C GLN A 213 14.03 -17.44 -4.68
N ILE A 214 15.05 -17.77 -5.47
CA ILE A 214 15.14 -17.36 -6.89
C ILE A 214 14.77 -18.49 -7.86
N THR A 215 14.70 -19.73 -7.37
CA THR A 215 14.27 -20.92 -8.13
C THR A 215 13.10 -21.62 -7.46
N VAL A 216 12.14 -22.10 -8.25
CA VAL A 216 11.04 -22.96 -7.76
C VAL A 216 11.54 -24.38 -7.42
N PHE A 217 12.60 -24.84 -8.10
CA PHE A 217 13.22 -26.15 -7.91
C PHE A 217 14.69 -25.97 -7.49
N ARG A 218 15.20 -26.84 -6.62
CA ARG A 218 16.60 -26.84 -6.10
C ARG A 218 16.96 -25.77 -5.05
N ASN A 219 15.98 -25.11 -4.43
CA ASN A 219 16.14 -24.25 -3.23
C ASN A 219 17.24 -23.17 -3.32
N LYS A 220 17.55 -22.64 -4.51
CA LYS A 220 18.53 -21.57 -4.64
C LYS A 220 17.96 -20.24 -4.12
N THR A 221 18.78 -19.50 -3.39
CA THR A 221 18.41 -18.25 -2.73
C THR A 221 19.34 -17.12 -3.13
N ALA A 222 18.83 -15.89 -3.13
CA ALA A 222 19.63 -14.67 -3.13
C ALA A 222 19.34 -13.90 -1.84
N TYR A 223 20.28 -13.06 -1.40
CA TYR A 223 20.13 -12.26 -0.19
C TYR A 223 20.43 -10.79 -0.48
N PRO A 224 19.53 -10.09 -1.18
CA PRO A 224 19.68 -8.69 -1.53
C PRO A 224 19.59 -7.77 -0.31
N ILE A 225 20.33 -6.67 -0.37
CA ILE A 225 20.22 -5.50 0.52
C ILE A 225 19.75 -4.31 -0.33
N TYR A 226 18.71 -3.61 0.10
CA TYR A 226 18.26 -2.37 -0.54
C TYR A 226 18.49 -1.16 0.35
N LEU A 227 18.75 -0.02 -0.29
CA LEU A 227 18.96 1.29 0.30
C LEU A 227 17.96 2.30 -0.27
N THR A 228 17.41 3.16 0.58
CA THR A 228 16.69 4.38 0.19
C THR A 228 16.95 5.50 1.20
N LEU A 229 16.60 6.74 0.83
CA LEU A 229 16.68 7.92 1.70
C LEU A 229 15.32 8.31 2.29
N GLY A 230 15.29 8.68 3.57
CA GLY A 230 14.12 9.28 4.21
C GLY A 230 13.77 10.68 3.68
N ASN A 231 14.70 11.34 2.98
CA ASN A 231 14.47 12.62 2.29
C ASN A 231 13.49 12.52 1.12
N ILE A 232 13.31 11.32 0.56
CA ILE A 232 12.37 11.09 -0.54
C ILE A 232 10.99 10.75 0.05
N PRO A 233 9.92 11.47 -0.32
CA PRO A 233 8.58 11.18 0.16
C PRO A 233 8.17 9.74 -0.10
N LYS A 234 7.47 9.15 0.86
CA LYS A 234 7.10 7.73 0.80
C LYS A 234 6.22 7.38 -0.41
N GLU A 235 5.38 8.28 -0.91
CA GLU A 235 4.54 8.04 -2.09
C GLU A 235 5.35 7.81 -3.37
N ILE A 236 6.59 8.29 -3.37
CA ILE A 236 7.58 8.05 -4.42
C ILE A 236 8.33 6.75 -4.11
N ARG A 237 8.85 6.59 -2.88
CA ARG A 237 9.58 5.37 -2.46
C ARG A 237 8.80 4.08 -2.67
N ARG A 238 7.50 4.11 -2.38
CA ARG A 238 6.60 2.96 -2.48
C ARG A 238 6.27 2.54 -3.91
N LYS A 239 6.73 3.28 -4.92
CA LYS A 239 6.54 2.95 -6.34
C LYS A 239 7.86 2.42 -6.92
N PRO A 240 8.02 1.10 -7.07
CA PRO A 240 9.23 0.53 -7.67
C PRO A 240 9.57 1.09 -9.05
N SER A 241 8.56 1.50 -9.83
CA SER A 241 8.74 2.16 -11.13
C SER A 241 9.49 3.50 -11.05
N ARG A 242 9.45 4.18 -9.91
CA ARG A 242 10.16 5.44 -9.64
C ARG A 242 11.61 5.21 -9.21
N ARG A 243 12.03 3.97 -8.92
CA ARG A 243 13.43 3.59 -8.64
C ARG A 243 14.10 4.38 -7.51
N ALA A 244 13.31 4.82 -6.53
CA ALA A 244 13.80 5.47 -5.32
C ALA A 244 14.51 4.51 -4.33
N TYR A 245 14.63 3.23 -4.68
CA TYR A 245 15.49 2.26 -4.01
C TYR A 245 16.69 1.88 -4.90
N ILE A 246 17.83 1.61 -4.27
CA ILE A 246 19.02 1.03 -4.90
C ILE A 246 19.27 -0.35 -4.30
N LEU A 247 19.56 -1.36 -5.14
CA LEU A 247 20.15 -2.61 -4.67
C LEU A 247 21.59 -2.32 -4.23
N LEU A 248 21.82 -2.26 -2.92
CA LEU A 248 23.11 -1.97 -2.33
C LEU A 248 24.07 -3.17 -2.45
N GLY A 249 23.57 -4.40 -2.39
CA GLY A 249 24.42 -5.58 -2.53
C GLY A 249 23.69 -6.92 -2.44
N TYR A 250 24.43 -8.00 -2.66
CA TYR A 250 24.03 -9.36 -2.36
C TYR A 250 24.95 -9.93 -1.29
N LEU A 251 24.35 -10.32 -0.16
CA LEU A 251 25.04 -11.06 0.89
C LEU A 251 25.26 -12.52 0.48
N PRO A 252 26.33 -13.16 1.00
CA PRO A 252 26.57 -14.58 0.77
C PRO A 252 25.40 -15.45 1.24
N THR A 253 24.98 -16.39 0.39
CA THR A 253 24.04 -17.45 0.78
C THR A 253 24.79 -18.76 0.95
N THR A 254 25.06 -19.14 2.20
CA THR A 254 25.78 -20.37 2.52
C THR A 254 25.07 -21.13 3.64
N ASN A 255 25.17 -22.45 3.56
CA ASN A 255 24.75 -23.34 4.63
C ASN A 255 25.92 -23.76 5.52
N LEU A 256 27.16 -23.30 5.32
CA LEU A 256 28.35 -23.69 6.10
C LEU A 256 28.36 -25.20 6.44
N GLU A 257 28.22 -26.06 5.43
CA GLU A 257 28.01 -27.51 5.63
C GLU A 257 29.19 -28.21 6.32
N HIS A 258 30.38 -27.60 6.23
CA HIS A 258 31.58 -28.04 6.95
C HIS A 258 31.47 -27.91 8.48
N ILE A 259 30.56 -27.06 9.00
CA ILE A 259 30.34 -26.92 10.43
C ILE A 259 29.22 -27.87 10.87
N THR A 260 29.62 -28.97 11.52
CA THR A 260 28.69 -29.99 12.03
C THR A 260 27.91 -29.51 13.25
N ASN A 261 28.52 -28.68 14.11
CA ASN A 261 27.86 -28.15 15.31
C ASN A 261 26.86 -27.04 14.94
N ILE A 262 25.57 -27.29 15.16
CA ILE A 262 24.46 -26.37 14.82
C ILE A 262 24.59 -25.01 15.51
N ALA A 263 25.01 -24.97 16.78
CA ALA A 263 25.15 -23.71 17.52
C ALA A 263 26.32 -22.88 16.99
N SER A 264 27.46 -23.52 16.72
CA SER A 264 28.62 -22.88 16.08
C SER A 264 28.24 -22.35 14.71
N LYS A 265 27.58 -23.16 13.88
CA LYS A 265 27.07 -22.79 12.55
C LYS A 265 26.18 -21.56 12.58
N ARG A 266 25.21 -21.51 13.51
CA ARG A 266 24.33 -20.33 13.69
C ARG A 266 25.11 -19.08 14.07
N ARG A 267 26.13 -19.19 14.93
CA ARG A 267 27.01 -18.06 15.28
C ARG A 267 27.85 -17.62 14.10
N SER A 268 28.43 -18.54 13.33
CA SER A 268 29.24 -18.22 12.15
C SER A 268 28.43 -17.51 11.08
N LEU A 269 27.18 -17.95 10.83
CA LEU A 269 26.27 -17.24 9.92
C LEU A 269 25.93 -15.83 10.40
N CYS A 270 25.72 -15.66 11.72
CA CYS A 270 25.47 -14.35 12.32
C CYS A 270 26.69 -13.42 12.15
N ASN A 271 27.89 -13.91 12.44
CA ASN A 271 29.13 -13.14 12.27
C ASN A 271 29.40 -12.82 10.78
N LEU A 272 29.11 -13.74 9.86
CA LEU A 272 29.25 -13.50 8.42
C LEU A 272 28.34 -12.36 7.96
N PHE A 273 27.08 -12.36 8.39
CA PHE A 273 26.15 -11.26 8.11
C PHE A 273 26.68 -9.93 8.63
N HIS A 274 27.05 -9.86 9.91
CA HIS A 274 27.52 -8.63 10.54
C HIS A 274 28.84 -8.13 9.94
N THR A 275 29.75 -9.02 9.59
CA THR A 275 31.02 -8.67 8.93
C THR A 275 30.78 -8.10 7.55
N CYS A 276 29.93 -8.74 6.73
CA CYS A 276 29.58 -8.22 5.41
C CYS A 276 28.88 -6.86 5.52
N MET A 277 27.90 -6.73 6.42
CA MET A 277 27.18 -5.47 6.62
C MET A 277 28.12 -4.36 7.09
N ARG A 278 29.06 -4.64 8.00
CA ARG A 278 30.05 -3.67 8.48
C ARG A 278 30.86 -3.09 7.34
N HIS A 279 31.43 -3.94 6.48
CA HIS A 279 32.16 -3.46 5.30
C HIS A 279 31.30 -2.58 4.37
N ILE A 280 30.01 -2.89 4.23
CA ILE A 280 29.10 -2.12 3.38
C ILE A 280 28.80 -0.74 3.99
N VAL A 281 28.63 -0.66 5.32
CA VAL A 281 28.17 0.58 5.99
C VAL A 281 29.29 1.39 6.66
N GLU A 282 30.51 0.85 6.76
CA GLU A 282 31.69 1.52 7.34
C GLU A 282 31.87 2.97 6.85
N PRO A 283 31.67 3.31 5.55
CA PRO A 283 31.76 4.70 5.10
C PRO A 283 30.81 5.68 5.80
N LEU A 284 29.69 5.19 6.38
CA LEU A 284 28.75 6.00 7.13
C LEU A 284 29.29 6.49 8.48
N GLU A 285 30.32 5.84 9.04
CA GLU A 285 30.89 6.24 10.33
C GLU A 285 31.47 7.65 10.26
N ASN A 286 32.42 7.84 9.34
CA ASN A 286 33.07 9.13 9.14
C ASN A 286 32.11 10.15 8.53
N ALA A 287 31.33 9.75 7.51
CA ALA A 287 30.40 10.65 6.84
C ALA A 287 29.27 11.12 7.76
N GLY A 288 28.78 10.29 8.68
CA GLY A 288 27.74 10.66 9.63
C GLY A 288 28.22 11.68 10.67
N ILE A 289 29.50 11.63 11.07
CA ILE A 289 30.09 12.59 12.02
C ILE A 289 30.41 13.92 11.33
N HIS A 290 31.13 13.87 10.21
CA HIS A 290 31.70 15.07 9.58
C HIS A 290 30.81 15.69 8.50
N GLY A 291 29.83 14.93 8.01
CA GLY A 291 29.03 15.31 6.86
C GLY A 291 29.78 15.12 5.54
N ILE A 292 29.02 15.11 4.46
CA ILE A 292 29.51 15.08 3.08
C ILE A 292 28.77 16.13 2.25
N ILE A 293 29.41 16.70 1.25
CA ILE A 293 28.73 17.56 0.29
C ILE A 293 27.88 16.67 -0.61
N VAL A 294 26.59 16.99 -0.69
CA VAL A 294 25.61 16.34 -1.57
C VAL A 294 24.92 17.39 -2.43
N THR A 295 24.88 17.12 -3.74
CA THR A 295 24.26 17.99 -4.75
C THR A 295 22.90 17.41 -5.11
N SER A 296 21.83 18.17 -4.96
CA SER A 296 20.51 17.74 -5.43
C SER A 296 20.40 17.82 -6.95
N GLY A 297 19.42 17.16 -7.55
CA GLY A 297 19.28 17.11 -9.01
C GLY A 297 19.00 18.45 -9.71
N ASP A 298 18.75 19.51 -8.94
CA ASP A 298 18.69 20.91 -9.36
C ASP A 298 20.05 21.64 -9.31
N GLY A 299 21.14 20.94 -8.95
CA GLY A 299 22.49 21.49 -8.87
C GLY A 299 22.84 22.19 -7.55
N ILE A 300 22.03 22.04 -6.50
CA ILE A 300 22.25 22.74 -5.23
C ILE A 300 22.99 21.87 -4.21
N ASP A 301 24.15 22.35 -3.77
CA ASP A 301 25.00 21.72 -2.76
C ASP A 301 24.52 22.01 -1.32
N ARG A 302 24.47 20.95 -0.50
CA ARG A 302 24.23 20.99 0.94
C ARG A 302 25.23 20.11 1.68
N LEU A 303 25.54 20.45 2.94
CA LEU A 303 26.29 19.54 3.80
C LEU A 303 25.34 18.55 4.48
N GLY A 304 25.36 17.32 3.99
CA GLY A 304 24.50 16.22 4.42
C GLY A 304 25.21 15.23 5.35
N HIS A 305 24.53 14.79 6.40
CA HIS A 305 25.00 13.75 7.32
C HIS A 305 24.19 12.46 7.10
N PRO A 306 24.75 11.43 6.47
CA PRO A 306 24.07 10.15 6.29
C PRO A 306 24.05 9.35 7.60
N ILE A 307 22.85 9.19 8.16
CA ILE A 307 22.63 8.54 9.47
C ILE A 307 21.79 7.27 9.29
N PHE A 308 22.23 6.15 9.86
CA PHE A 308 21.46 4.91 9.88
C PHE A 308 20.19 5.07 10.72
N ALA A 309 19.06 5.20 10.03
CA ALA A 309 17.80 5.64 10.62
C ALA A 309 16.81 4.51 10.87
N ALA A 310 16.68 3.59 9.91
CA ALA A 310 15.71 2.51 9.98
C ALA A 310 16.22 1.24 9.29
N TYR A 311 15.83 0.10 9.86
CA TYR A 311 16.01 -1.23 9.26
C TYR A 311 14.66 -1.90 9.04
N ILE A 312 14.41 -2.32 7.80
CA ILE A 312 13.20 -3.03 7.39
C ILE A 312 13.57 -4.51 7.21
N GLY A 313 12.87 -5.37 7.93
CA GLY A 313 13.03 -6.82 7.83
C GLY A 313 11.96 -7.55 8.63
N ASP A 314 11.78 -8.84 8.36
CA ASP A 314 10.87 -9.68 9.12
C ASP A 314 11.43 -10.02 10.51
N TYR A 315 10.64 -10.67 11.38
CA TYR A 315 11.07 -10.93 12.76
C TYR A 315 12.42 -11.70 12.87
N PRO A 316 12.64 -12.82 12.15
CA PRO A 316 13.95 -13.45 12.05
C PRO A 316 15.09 -12.50 11.67
N GLU A 317 14.88 -11.64 10.67
CA GLU A 317 15.88 -10.68 10.20
C GLU A 317 16.15 -9.60 11.26
N GLN A 318 15.11 -9.04 11.88
CA GLN A 318 15.23 -8.07 12.97
C GLN A 318 16.04 -8.63 14.14
N VAL A 319 15.83 -9.90 14.49
CA VAL A 319 16.58 -10.63 15.53
C VAL A 319 18.04 -10.89 15.11
N LEU A 320 18.33 -11.03 13.81
CA LEU A 320 19.70 -11.14 13.29
C LEU A 320 20.43 -9.80 13.37
N VAL A 321 19.79 -8.73 12.90
CA VAL A 321 20.32 -7.36 12.88
C VAL A 321 20.61 -6.84 14.28
N THR A 322 19.70 -7.04 15.22
CA THR A 322 19.85 -6.57 16.62
C THR A 322 20.70 -7.48 17.50
N CYS A 323 21.21 -8.58 16.94
CA CYS A 323 21.87 -9.65 17.70
C CYS A 323 20.99 -10.27 18.79
N CYS A 324 19.68 -10.00 18.85
CA CYS A 324 18.81 -10.54 19.88
C CYS A 324 18.65 -12.06 19.81
N ILE A 325 18.19 -12.64 20.91
CA ILE A 325 17.87 -14.08 21.00
C ILE A 325 16.45 -14.31 20.45
N THR A 326 16.27 -15.35 19.65
CA THR A 326 14.95 -15.72 19.11
C THR A 326 13.94 -15.96 20.23
N GLY A 327 12.75 -15.38 20.10
CA GLY A 327 11.69 -15.36 21.11
C GLY A 327 11.65 -14.09 21.94
N TYR A 328 12.69 -13.27 21.92
CA TYR A 328 12.71 -11.96 22.58
C TYR A 328 12.24 -10.85 21.63
N CYS A 329 11.88 -9.69 22.20
CA CYS A 329 11.67 -8.46 21.44
C CYS A 329 13.02 -7.89 20.97
N PRO A 330 13.17 -7.53 19.69
CA PRO A 330 14.38 -6.90 19.16
C PRO A 330 14.43 -5.39 19.47
N ARG A 331 13.47 -4.81 20.21
CA ARG A 331 13.48 -3.40 20.62
C ARG A 331 13.64 -3.23 22.13
N CYS A 332 12.76 -3.84 22.90
CA CYS A 332 12.62 -3.60 24.33
C CYS A 332 13.04 -4.80 25.20
N THR A 333 13.03 -4.58 26.51
CA THR A 333 13.48 -5.52 27.54
C THR A 333 12.39 -6.48 28.04
N ILE A 334 11.23 -6.57 27.37
CA ILE A 334 10.13 -7.43 27.83
C ILE A 334 10.58 -8.88 28.05
N PRO A 335 10.23 -9.52 29.18
CA PRO A 335 10.51 -10.93 29.40
C PRO A 335 9.83 -11.81 28.36
N ARG A 336 10.51 -12.88 27.93
CA ARG A 336 10.00 -13.82 26.90
C ARG A 336 8.64 -14.42 27.23
N GLN A 337 8.35 -14.64 28.52
CA GLN A 337 7.10 -15.20 29.02
C GLN A 337 5.94 -14.19 28.97
N ARG A 338 6.24 -12.90 28.80
CA ARG A 338 5.24 -11.81 28.82
C ARG A 338 5.01 -11.17 27.45
N VAL A 339 5.63 -11.68 26.39
CA VAL A 339 5.43 -11.20 25.00
C VAL A 339 3.99 -11.42 24.49
N GLY A 340 3.13 -12.07 25.27
CA GLY A 340 1.72 -12.17 24.96
C GLY A 340 0.84 -11.17 25.69
N ASP A 341 1.36 -10.41 26.64
CA ASP A 341 0.57 -9.63 27.58
C ASP A 341 0.22 -8.24 27.01
N ASN A 342 -0.83 -7.61 27.54
CA ASN A 342 -0.94 -6.15 27.42
C ASN A 342 -0.10 -5.56 28.53
N THR A 343 0.93 -4.82 28.18
CA THR A 343 1.85 -4.23 29.16
C THR A 343 2.10 -2.81 28.76
N GLU A 344 2.31 -1.96 29.76
CA GLU A 344 2.94 -0.67 29.55
C GLU A 344 4.21 -0.82 28.67
N PRO A 345 4.54 0.20 27.85
CA PRO A 345 5.72 0.18 27.01
C PRO A 345 6.97 -0.17 27.82
N HIS A 346 7.61 -1.29 27.49
CA HIS A 346 8.89 -1.65 28.07
C HIS A 346 10.00 -0.78 27.47
N PRO A 347 10.99 -0.36 28.27
CA PRO A 347 12.05 0.51 27.78
C PRO A 347 12.85 -0.19 26.68
N LEU A 348 13.39 0.63 25.76
CA LEU A 348 14.38 0.18 24.78
C LEU A 348 15.55 -0.52 25.48
N ARG A 349 16.13 -1.51 24.80
CA ARG A 349 17.36 -2.15 25.27
C ARG A 349 18.48 -1.12 25.41
N SER A 350 19.21 -1.18 26.52
CA SER A 350 20.33 -0.29 26.80
C SER A 350 21.45 -0.54 25.80
N LEU A 351 21.65 0.41 24.87
CA LEU A 351 22.74 0.35 23.91
C LEU A 351 24.10 0.38 24.62
N CYS A 352 24.27 1.22 25.64
CA CYS A 352 25.51 1.32 26.41
C CYS A 352 25.91 -0.02 27.06
N SER A 353 24.99 -0.64 27.81
CA SER A 353 25.25 -1.93 28.47
C SER A 353 25.54 -3.05 27.47
N ILE A 354 24.95 -2.97 26.27
CA ILE A 354 25.20 -3.93 25.19
C ILE A 354 26.58 -3.72 24.56
N LEU A 355 26.99 -2.46 24.33
CA LEU A 355 28.33 -2.15 23.84
C LEU A 355 29.41 -2.58 24.84
N GLU A 356 29.21 -2.34 26.14
CA GLU A 356 30.09 -2.82 27.21
C GLU A 356 30.20 -4.35 27.22
N ALA A 357 29.08 -5.06 27.06
CA ALA A 357 29.07 -6.52 26.96
C ALA A 357 29.83 -7.01 25.72
N LEU A 358 29.72 -6.30 24.58
CA LEU A 358 30.43 -6.65 23.35
C LEU A 358 31.95 -6.43 23.48
N GLN A 359 32.38 -5.39 24.21
CA GLN A 359 33.79 -5.11 24.51
C GLN A 359 34.44 -6.13 25.45
N SER A 360 33.65 -6.90 26.21
CA SER A 360 34.19 -7.95 27.09
C SER A 360 34.86 -9.13 26.37
N ILE A 361 34.92 -9.12 25.03
CA ILE A 361 35.66 -10.12 24.26
C ILE A 361 37.15 -10.16 24.59
N ASP A 362 37.74 -9.02 24.90
CA ASP A 362 39.16 -8.90 25.29
C ASP A 362 39.45 -9.59 26.63
N GLN A 363 38.41 -9.85 27.44
CA GLN A 363 38.48 -10.53 28.73
C GLN A 363 38.32 -12.06 28.59
N GLY A 364 38.27 -12.57 27.36
CA GLY A 364 38.17 -13.99 27.03
C GLY A 364 36.76 -14.48 26.68
N ALA A 365 36.71 -15.55 25.88
CA ALA A 365 35.47 -16.05 25.27
C ALA A 365 34.37 -16.45 26.28
N ALA A 366 34.75 -16.98 27.45
CA ALA A 366 33.78 -17.37 28.48
C ALA A 366 33.07 -16.16 29.10
N THR A 367 33.84 -15.12 29.43
CA THR A 367 33.34 -13.84 29.95
C THR A 367 32.42 -13.18 28.92
N PHE A 368 32.87 -13.11 27.66
CA PHE A 368 32.10 -12.56 26.55
C PHE A 368 30.73 -13.21 26.37
N ILE A 369 30.67 -14.55 26.34
CA ILE A 369 29.43 -15.29 26.20
C ILE A 369 28.49 -15.04 27.39
N ARG A 370 29.04 -14.96 28.61
CA ARG A 370 28.27 -14.67 29.83
C ARG A 370 27.70 -13.25 29.79
N SER A 371 28.52 -12.24 29.55
CA SER A 371 28.10 -10.82 29.48
C SER A 371 27.03 -10.60 28.42
N CYS A 372 27.21 -11.17 27.21
CA CYS A 372 26.19 -11.09 26.14
C CYS A 372 24.86 -11.73 26.57
N LYS A 373 24.91 -12.87 27.27
CA LYS A 373 23.71 -13.57 27.74
C LYS A 373 22.96 -12.76 28.80
N GLU A 374 23.67 -12.10 29.70
CA GLU A 374 23.09 -11.26 30.77
C GLU A 374 22.31 -10.07 30.21
N VAL A 375 22.82 -9.43 29.15
CA VAL A 375 22.10 -8.34 28.44
C VAL A 375 21.13 -8.86 27.37
N GLY A 376 21.03 -10.17 27.18
CA GLY A 376 20.04 -10.83 26.33
C GLY A 376 20.32 -10.77 24.82
N ILE A 377 21.60 -10.72 24.42
CA ILE A 377 22.04 -10.76 23.01
C ILE A 377 22.88 -12.01 22.73
N LYS A 378 23.03 -12.34 21.45
CA LYS A 378 23.94 -13.36 20.96
C LYS A 378 25.38 -12.81 20.97
N PRO A 379 26.38 -13.66 21.28
CA PRO A 379 27.79 -13.27 21.19
C PRO A 379 28.19 -13.13 19.71
N VAL A 380 28.24 -11.90 19.22
CA VAL A 380 28.60 -11.51 17.85
C VAL A 380 29.82 -10.60 17.92
N PHE A 381 30.81 -10.87 17.08
CA PHE A 381 32.02 -10.05 16.99
C PHE A 381 31.73 -8.79 16.17
N GLU A 382 31.86 -7.63 16.81
CA GLU A 382 31.73 -6.29 16.21
C GLU A 382 30.46 -6.08 15.36
N PRO A 383 29.22 -6.15 15.89
CA PRO A 383 28.02 -5.93 15.09
C PRO A 383 28.10 -4.65 14.23
N PHE A 384 27.59 -4.67 12.99
CA PHE A 384 27.85 -3.59 12.00
C PHE A 384 27.44 -2.17 12.46
N TRP A 385 26.54 -2.09 13.45
CA TRP A 385 25.96 -0.85 13.97
C TRP A 385 26.69 -0.32 15.21
N SER A 386 27.69 -1.03 15.75
CA SER A 386 28.32 -0.67 17.03
C SER A 386 29.09 0.66 17.02
N THR A 387 29.54 1.07 15.84
CA THR A 387 30.39 2.25 15.60
C THR A 387 29.65 3.38 14.87
N LEU A 388 28.41 3.14 14.41
CA LEU A 388 27.66 4.12 13.62
C LEU A 388 27.23 5.31 14.50
N PRO A 389 27.51 6.55 14.07
CA PRO A 389 27.18 7.75 14.84
C PRO A 389 25.67 8.00 14.86
N TYR A 390 25.19 8.62 15.94
CA TYR A 390 23.77 9.02 16.11
C TYR A 390 22.75 7.89 15.93
N SER A 391 23.19 6.64 16.02
CA SER A 391 22.40 5.46 15.65
C SER A 391 22.11 4.58 16.86
N ASN A 392 20.87 4.09 16.96
CA ASN A 392 20.49 3.06 17.93
C ASN A 392 19.73 1.95 17.19
N VAL A 393 20.37 0.78 17.05
CA VAL A 393 19.80 -0.35 16.30
C VAL A 393 18.43 -0.79 16.84
N PHE A 394 18.22 -0.71 18.15
CA PHE A 394 16.97 -1.13 18.79
C PHE A 394 15.83 -0.13 18.54
N ALA A 395 16.14 1.14 18.30
CA ALA A 395 15.17 2.14 17.87
C ALA A 395 14.91 2.09 16.35
N ALA A 396 15.92 1.67 15.56
CA ALA A 396 15.85 1.59 14.11
C ALA A 396 14.99 0.42 13.58
N ILE A 397 14.64 -0.57 14.42
CA ILE A 397 13.80 -1.69 13.99
C ILE A 397 12.34 -1.25 13.83
N THR A 398 11.86 -1.31 12.60
CA THR A 398 10.50 -0.87 12.24
C THR A 398 9.47 -2.00 12.30
N PRO A 399 8.21 -1.70 12.64
CA PRO A 399 7.11 -2.64 12.45
C PRO A 399 6.85 -2.96 10.97
N ASP A 400 6.38 -4.17 10.71
CA ASP A 400 6.12 -4.66 9.36
C ASP A 400 4.68 -5.20 9.22
N ILE A 401 3.85 -4.46 8.48
CA ILE A 401 2.43 -4.78 8.30
C ILE A 401 2.26 -6.15 7.63
N LEU A 402 3.07 -6.43 6.61
CA LEU A 402 2.97 -7.67 5.85
C LEU A 402 3.36 -8.90 6.67
N HIS A 403 4.58 -8.97 7.21
CA HIS A 403 5.03 -10.18 7.92
C HIS A 403 4.55 -10.26 9.36
N GLN A 404 4.32 -9.14 10.05
CA GLN A 404 3.87 -9.16 11.44
C GLN A 404 2.35 -9.25 11.55
N LEU A 405 1.60 -8.37 10.87
CA LEU A 405 0.15 -8.37 11.01
C LEU A 405 -0.50 -9.42 10.12
N TYR A 406 -0.35 -9.35 8.79
CA TYR A 406 -1.07 -10.24 7.88
C TYR A 406 -0.55 -11.69 7.91
N GLN A 407 0.74 -11.90 7.68
CA GLN A 407 1.37 -13.23 7.71
C GLN A 407 1.70 -13.73 9.13
N GLY A 408 1.48 -12.90 10.14
CA GLY A 408 1.68 -13.25 11.55
C GLY A 408 0.37 -13.34 12.32
N VAL A 409 -0.09 -12.22 12.85
CA VAL A 409 -1.23 -12.15 13.78
C VAL A 409 -2.54 -12.60 13.12
N PHE A 410 -2.87 -12.07 11.94
CA PHE A 410 -4.10 -12.41 11.23
C PHE A 410 -4.11 -13.86 10.75
N LYS A 411 -2.97 -14.39 10.30
CA LYS A 411 -2.81 -15.83 9.98
C LYS A 411 -3.22 -16.72 11.16
N HIS A 412 -2.80 -16.37 12.37
CA HIS A 412 -3.20 -17.08 13.58
C HIS A 412 -4.69 -16.91 13.87
N LEU A 413 -5.20 -15.68 13.82
CA LEU A 413 -6.63 -15.37 14.02
C LEU A 413 -7.53 -16.18 13.10
N LYS A 414 -7.22 -16.21 11.80
CA LYS A 414 -7.91 -17.03 10.80
C LYS A 414 -7.99 -18.49 11.24
N SER A 415 -6.85 -19.06 11.64
CA SER A 415 -6.79 -20.45 12.10
C SER A 415 -7.66 -20.67 13.34
N TRP A 416 -7.62 -19.75 14.30
CA TRP A 416 -8.41 -19.87 15.54
C TRP A 416 -9.91 -19.82 15.26
N VAL A 417 -10.36 -18.88 14.42
CA VAL A 417 -11.77 -18.75 14.04
C VAL A 417 -12.28 -19.99 13.30
N ILE A 418 -11.46 -20.58 12.41
CA ILE A 418 -11.80 -21.83 11.73
C ILE A 418 -11.96 -22.98 12.72
N THR A 419 -11.07 -23.07 13.73
CA THR A 419 -11.19 -24.10 14.77
C THR A 419 -12.44 -23.91 15.63
N VAL A 420 -12.82 -22.66 15.95
CA VAL A 420 -14.00 -22.36 16.78
C VAL A 420 -15.31 -22.76 16.09
N TYR A 421 -15.51 -22.37 14.84
CA TYR A 421 -16.80 -22.56 14.13
C TYR A 421 -16.83 -23.80 13.22
N GLY A 422 -15.67 -24.40 12.96
CA GLY A 422 -15.51 -25.51 12.03
C GLY A 422 -15.32 -25.05 10.58
N ALA A 423 -14.45 -25.76 9.86
CA ALA A 423 -14.09 -25.46 8.47
C ALA A 423 -15.30 -25.43 7.52
N HIS A 424 -16.23 -26.39 7.66
CA HIS A 424 -17.39 -26.49 6.79
C HIS A 424 -18.31 -25.27 6.86
N GLU A 425 -18.56 -24.74 8.05
CA GLU A 425 -19.45 -23.59 8.25
C GLU A 425 -18.78 -22.31 7.73
N ILE A 426 -17.52 -22.07 8.10
CA ILE A 426 -16.75 -20.91 7.59
C ILE A 426 -16.71 -20.91 6.06
N ASP A 427 -16.36 -22.05 5.45
CA ASP A 427 -16.30 -22.15 4.00
C ASP A 427 -17.69 -22.02 3.36
N ALA A 428 -18.75 -22.49 4.03
CA ALA A 428 -20.12 -22.28 3.56
C ALA A 428 -20.49 -20.79 3.52
N ARG A 429 -20.15 -20.01 4.56
CA ARG A 429 -20.41 -18.57 4.61
C ARG A 429 -19.59 -17.80 3.59
N CYS A 430 -18.30 -18.10 3.45
CA CYS A 430 -17.41 -17.47 2.45
C CYS A 430 -17.95 -17.60 1.02
N ARG A 431 -18.49 -18.77 0.66
CA ARG A 431 -19.04 -19.06 -0.68
C ARG A 431 -20.32 -18.28 -1.02
N ARG A 432 -20.96 -17.70 0.00
CA ARG A 432 -22.26 -17.03 -0.07
C ARG A 432 -22.16 -15.53 0.08
N LEU A 433 -20.95 -14.98 0.09
CA LEU A 433 -20.75 -13.54 0.03
C LEU A 433 -21.16 -13.00 -1.35
N PRO A 434 -21.90 -11.88 -1.40
CA PRO A 434 -22.21 -11.23 -2.67
C PRO A 434 -20.95 -10.63 -3.31
N PRO A 435 -20.90 -10.51 -4.64
CA PRO A 435 -19.77 -9.88 -5.31
C PRO A 435 -19.70 -8.38 -5.00
N ASN A 436 -18.48 -7.87 -4.83
CA ASN A 436 -18.17 -6.44 -4.76
C ASN A 436 -16.78 -6.20 -5.38
N HIS A 437 -16.46 -4.97 -5.80
CA HIS A 437 -15.15 -4.65 -6.37
C HIS A 437 -13.99 -4.95 -5.41
N ASN A 438 -14.17 -4.66 -4.13
CA ASN A 438 -13.12 -4.70 -3.11
C ASN A 438 -13.10 -6.01 -2.31
N ILE A 439 -13.95 -6.98 -2.65
CA ILE A 439 -14.05 -8.27 -1.96
C ILE A 439 -13.78 -9.41 -2.94
N ARG A 440 -12.75 -10.20 -2.64
CA ARG A 440 -12.50 -11.47 -3.32
C ARG A 440 -13.44 -12.57 -2.78
N ILE A 441 -14.19 -13.20 -3.68
CA ILE A 441 -15.03 -14.35 -3.31
C ILE A 441 -14.20 -15.65 -3.35
N PHE A 442 -14.12 -16.33 -2.21
CA PHE A 442 -13.47 -17.62 -2.08
C PHE A 442 -14.48 -18.76 -2.30
N MET A 443 -14.71 -19.12 -3.58
CA MET A 443 -15.71 -20.13 -3.98
C MET A 443 -15.46 -21.56 -3.45
N LYS A 444 -14.25 -21.85 -2.96
CA LYS A 444 -13.92 -23.11 -2.27
C LYS A 444 -13.73 -22.94 -0.76
N GLY A 445 -14.09 -21.76 -0.22
CA GLY A 445 -13.79 -21.40 1.15
C GLY A 445 -12.33 -21.01 1.37
N ILE A 446 -11.97 -20.80 2.64
CA ILE A 446 -10.65 -20.34 3.07
C ILE A 446 -9.88 -21.37 3.90
N SER A 447 -10.55 -22.44 4.35
CA SER A 447 -9.96 -23.44 5.24
C SER A 447 -8.86 -24.27 4.57
N GLY A 448 -9.09 -24.72 3.33
CA GLY A 448 -8.16 -25.58 2.58
C GLY A 448 -7.02 -24.85 1.86
N LEU A 449 -6.87 -23.54 2.05
CA LEU A 449 -5.83 -22.77 1.35
C LEU A 449 -4.45 -22.99 1.99
N SER A 450 -3.50 -23.49 1.19
CA SER A 450 -2.09 -23.61 1.56
C SER A 450 -1.26 -22.47 0.95
N ARG A 451 -0.20 -22.02 1.65
CA ARG A 451 0.71 -20.94 1.18
C ARG A 451 -0.01 -19.62 0.85
N VAL A 452 -0.94 -19.24 1.73
CA VAL A 452 -1.75 -18.02 1.60
C VAL A 452 -0.86 -16.77 1.60
N SER A 453 -0.99 -15.93 0.58
CA SER A 453 -0.18 -14.70 0.45
C SER A 453 -0.67 -13.57 1.38
N GLY A 454 0.14 -12.51 1.53
CA GLY A 454 -0.24 -11.34 2.34
C GLY A 454 -1.51 -10.67 1.81
N GLU A 455 -1.58 -10.49 0.49
CA GLU A 455 -2.76 -9.95 -0.17
C GLU A 455 -4.00 -10.83 0.05
N GLU A 456 -3.84 -12.16 0.09
CA GLU A 456 -4.97 -13.05 0.41
C GLU A 456 -5.44 -12.91 1.86
N HIS A 457 -4.53 -12.74 2.81
CA HIS A 457 -4.88 -12.42 4.20
C HIS A 457 -5.57 -11.04 4.32
N ASN A 458 -5.11 -10.03 3.57
CA ASN A 458 -5.78 -8.73 3.45
C ASN A 458 -7.21 -8.88 2.91
N GLN A 459 -7.40 -9.66 1.85
CA GLN A 459 -8.75 -9.94 1.34
C GLN A 459 -9.64 -10.63 2.39
N MET A 460 -9.08 -11.56 3.17
CA MET A 460 -9.82 -12.25 4.24
C MET A 460 -10.18 -11.32 5.42
N SER A 461 -9.32 -10.36 5.79
CA SER A 461 -9.59 -9.44 6.90
C SER A 461 -10.80 -8.55 6.65
N ARG A 462 -11.15 -8.32 5.37
CA ARG A 462 -12.31 -7.53 4.95
C ARG A 462 -13.66 -8.20 5.14
N PHE A 463 -13.71 -9.50 5.47
CA PHE A 463 -14.98 -10.20 5.69
C PHE A 463 -14.97 -11.20 6.84
N LEU A 464 -13.82 -11.57 7.42
CA LEU A 464 -13.74 -12.64 8.42
C LEU A 464 -14.62 -12.34 9.66
N LEU A 465 -14.59 -11.10 10.16
CA LEU A 465 -15.48 -10.67 11.24
C LEU A 465 -16.95 -10.72 10.80
N GLY A 466 -17.24 -10.21 9.61
CA GLY A 466 -18.57 -10.19 9.01
C GLY A 466 -19.24 -11.55 8.88
N ILE A 467 -18.51 -12.57 8.43
CA ILE A 467 -19.08 -13.91 8.27
C ILE A 467 -19.38 -14.59 9.61
N ILE A 468 -18.79 -14.16 10.72
CA ILE A 468 -19.07 -14.73 12.05
C ILE A 468 -19.93 -13.82 12.93
N ALA A 469 -20.34 -12.65 12.45
CA ALA A 469 -21.02 -11.62 13.24
C ALA A 469 -22.30 -12.12 13.93
N ASP A 470 -22.97 -13.11 13.34
CA ASP A 470 -24.18 -13.75 13.89
C ASP A 470 -24.03 -15.26 14.11
N ALA A 471 -22.80 -15.79 14.04
CA ALA A 471 -22.52 -17.19 14.31
C ALA A 471 -22.54 -17.45 15.83
N PRO A 472 -23.31 -18.45 16.32
CA PRO A 472 -23.28 -18.81 17.73
C PRO A 472 -22.00 -19.59 18.07
N LEU A 473 -21.44 -19.34 19.25
CA LEU A 473 -20.34 -20.16 19.75
C LEU A 473 -20.85 -21.56 20.18
N PRO A 474 -19.95 -22.57 20.20
CA PRO A 474 -20.24 -23.84 20.86
C PRO A 474 -20.68 -23.66 22.32
N SER A 475 -21.50 -24.58 22.81
CA SER A 475 -21.92 -24.66 24.22
C SER A 475 -22.71 -23.46 24.77
N GLY A 476 -23.24 -22.58 23.90
CA GLY A 476 -24.12 -21.47 24.30
C GLY A 476 -23.38 -20.27 24.91
N ILE A 477 -22.05 -20.22 24.82
CA ILE A 477 -21.24 -19.08 25.27
C ILE A 477 -21.57 -17.85 24.41
N SER A 478 -21.63 -16.67 25.01
CA SER A 478 -21.83 -15.42 24.25
C SER A 478 -20.65 -15.15 23.30
N SER A 479 -20.95 -14.90 22.02
CA SER A 479 -19.96 -14.53 21.01
C SER A 479 -19.38 -13.13 21.20
N GLY A 480 -19.94 -12.31 22.10
CA GLY A 480 -19.58 -10.90 22.27
C GLY A 480 -18.08 -10.66 22.51
N ARG A 481 -17.44 -11.44 23.40
CA ARG A 481 -15.98 -11.33 23.64
C ARG A 481 -15.17 -11.67 22.40
N LEU A 482 -15.53 -12.74 21.68
CA LEU A 482 -14.84 -13.12 20.45
C LEU A 482 -14.98 -12.04 19.37
N LEU A 483 -16.19 -11.50 19.18
CA LEU A 483 -16.46 -10.44 18.21
C LEU A 483 -15.69 -9.15 18.55
N LYS A 484 -15.67 -8.72 19.82
CA LYS A 484 -14.88 -7.57 20.26
C LYS A 484 -13.37 -7.77 20.07
N CYS A 485 -12.89 -8.98 20.33
CA CYS A 485 -11.48 -9.35 20.09
C CYS A 485 -11.12 -9.22 18.60
N LEU A 486 -11.94 -9.78 17.70
CA LEU A 486 -11.72 -9.65 16.26
C LEU A 486 -11.86 -8.19 15.80
N ARG A 487 -12.86 -7.45 16.30
CA ARG A 487 -13.05 -6.03 15.99
C ARG A 487 -11.82 -5.21 16.34
N GLY A 488 -11.26 -5.39 17.54
CA GLY A 488 -10.01 -4.71 17.94
C GLY A 488 -8.85 -5.01 16.98
N LEU A 489 -8.68 -6.27 16.59
CA LEU A 489 -7.60 -6.64 15.67
C LEU A 489 -7.83 -6.16 14.23
N VAL A 490 -9.07 -6.18 13.74
CA VAL A 490 -9.43 -5.64 12.41
C VAL A 490 -9.26 -4.12 12.41
N ASP A 491 -9.71 -3.43 13.46
CA ASP A 491 -9.50 -1.99 13.63
C ASP A 491 -8.00 -1.65 13.60
N PHE A 492 -7.20 -2.38 14.38
CA PHE A 492 -5.75 -2.21 14.41
C PHE A 492 -5.12 -2.40 13.02
N LEU A 493 -5.54 -3.44 12.28
CA LEU A 493 -5.07 -3.69 10.92
C LEU A 493 -5.36 -2.53 9.97
N PHE A 494 -6.56 -1.94 10.02
CA PHE A 494 -6.92 -0.82 9.15
C PHE A 494 -6.22 0.47 9.57
N LEU A 495 -6.21 0.79 10.86
CA LEU A 495 -5.58 1.98 11.42
C LEU A 495 -4.06 1.98 11.17
N ALA A 496 -3.36 0.86 11.38
CA ALA A 496 -1.92 0.77 11.15
C ALA A 496 -1.49 1.04 9.70
N GLN A 497 -2.43 1.03 8.75
CA GLN A 497 -2.21 1.32 7.33
C GLN A 497 -2.60 2.75 6.93
N PHE A 498 -2.92 3.60 7.91
CA PHE A 498 -3.23 4.98 7.63
C PHE A 498 -1.97 5.69 7.11
N PRO A 499 -2.08 6.43 5.99
CA PRO A 499 -0.98 7.20 5.41
C PRO A 499 -0.68 8.47 6.21
N VAL A 500 -1.56 8.93 7.10
CA VAL A 500 -1.30 10.01 8.07
C VAL A 500 -1.99 9.61 9.37
N HIS A 501 -1.33 9.86 10.49
CA HIS A 501 -1.90 9.72 11.82
C HIS A 501 -1.90 11.05 12.55
N SER A 502 -3.05 11.45 13.09
CA SER A 502 -3.17 12.46 14.14
C SER A 502 -3.01 11.83 15.53
N THR A 503 -2.83 12.66 16.57
CA THR A 503 -2.86 12.22 17.99
C THR A 503 -4.12 11.41 18.30
N SER A 504 -5.28 11.87 17.83
CA SER A 504 -6.58 11.18 17.94
C SER A 504 -6.58 9.80 17.29
N THR A 505 -6.13 9.66 16.03
CA THR A 505 -6.07 8.34 15.38
C THR A 505 -5.02 7.39 15.97
N LEU A 506 -3.96 7.91 16.59
CA LEU A 506 -3.01 7.10 17.36
C LEU A 506 -3.64 6.55 18.62
N LYS A 507 -4.46 7.35 19.31
CA LYS A 507 -5.26 6.87 20.45
C LYS A 507 -6.21 5.76 20.00
N GLU A 508 -6.90 5.94 18.88
CA GLU A 508 -7.77 4.90 18.32
C GLU A 508 -7.01 3.59 18.01
N LEU A 509 -5.76 3.69 17.56
CA LEU A 509 -4.90 2.53 17.31
C LEU A 509 -4.54 1.80 18.62
N SER A 510 -4.25 2.54 19.69
CA SER A 510 -4.07 1.98 21.04
C SER A 510 -5.36 1.34 21.57
N ASP A 511 -6.49 2.03 21.49
CA ASP A 511 -7.80 1.55 21.96
C ASP A 511 -8.21 0.24 21.23
N ALA A 512 -7.85 0.12 19.94
CA ALA A 512 -8.05 -1.10 19.16
C ALA A 512 -7.20 -2.27 19.68
N LEU A 513 -5.94 -2.01 20.04
CA LEU A 513 -5.05 -2.99 20.64
C LEU A 513 -5.54 -3.43 22.02
N ASP A 514 -5.91 -2.48 22.88
CA ASP A 514 -6.46 -2.76 24.21
C ASP A 514 -7.70 -3.64 24.12
N ARG A 515 -8.64 -3.30 23.22
CA ARG A 515 -9.83 -4.11 22.97
C ARG A 515 -9.48 -5.55 22.55
N PHE A 516 -8.44 -5.75 21.73
CA PHE A 516 -7.97 -7.09 21.39
C PHE A 516 -7.44 -7.82 22.63
N HIS A 517 -6.60 -7.17 23.43
CA HIS A 517 -5.99 -7.75 24.62
C HIS A 517 -6.99 -8.09 25.73
N ASP A 518 -7.97 -7.22 25.97
CA ASP A 518 -9.03 -7.42 26.97
C ASP A 518 -9.91 -8.64 26.66
N ASN A 519 -10.04 -8.99 25.39
CA ASN A 519 -10.99 -10.00 24.94
C ASN A 519 -10.36 -11.32 24.47
N LYS A 520 -9.07 -11.35 24.09
CA LYS A 520 -8.42 -12.54 23.49
C LYS A 520 -8.42 -13.79 24.36
N GLN A 521 -8.55 -13.64 25.69
CA GLN A 521 -8.63 -14.77 26.61
C GLN A 521 -9.77 -15.75 26.25
N ILE A 522 -10.78 -15.30 25.50
CA ILE A 522 -11.82 -16.17 24.94
C ILE A 522 -11.27 -17.37 24.16
N PHE A 523 -10.13 -17.23 23.47
CA PHE A 523 -9.52 -18.36 22.76
C PHE A 523 -8.88 -19.38 23.70
N VAL A 524 -8.51 -18.99 24.92
CA VAL A 524 -8.05 -19.92 25.94
C VAL A 524 -9.25 -20.58 26.61
N ASP A 525 -10.29 -19.81 26.90
CA ASP A 525 -11.54 -20.30 27.50
C ASP A 525 -12.23 -21.35 26.60
N LEU A 526 -12.11 -21.18 25.27
CA LEU A 526 -12.59 -22.14 24.26
C LEU A 526 -11.62 -23.30 23.99
N GLY A 527 -10.49 -23.40 24.69
CA GLY A 527 -9.49 -24.45 24.52
C GLY A 527 -8.67 -24.38 23.22
N ILE A 528 -8.72 -23.26 22.49
CA ILE A 528 -8.02 -23.06 21.21
C ILE A 528 -6.54 -22.75 21.43
N ARG A 529 -6.21 -22.11 22.54
CA ARG A 529 -4.85 -21.66 22.91
C ARG A 529 -4.58 -21.92 24.39
N SER A 530 -3.31 -22.10 24.73
CA SER A 530 -2.85 -22.17 26.13
C SER A 530 -2.17 -20.87 26.62
N ASN A 531 -1.66 -20.04 25.71
CA ASN A 531 -1.03 -18.76 26.01
C ASN A 531 -1.04 -17.86 24.76
N PHE A 532 -0.38 -16.71 24.79
CA PHE A 532 -0.17 -15.82 23.64
C PHE A 532 1.30 -15.45 23.43
N HIS A 533 2.26 -16.32 23.77
CA HIS A 533 3.71 -16.04 23.64
C HIS A 533 4.18 -15.97 22.18
N ILE A 534 3.67 -14.98 21.44
CA ILE A 534 3.87 -14.75 20.02
C ILE A 534 4.52 -13.37 19.91
N PRO A 535 5.83 -13.27 19.61
CA PRO A 535 6.53 -11.98 19.53
C PRO A 535 5.86 -10.97 18.59
N LYS A 536 5.20 -11.44 17.52
CA LYS A 536 4.47 -10.60 16.58
C LYS A 536 3.24 -9.91 17.21
N ILE A 537 2.63 -10.49 18.23
CA ILE A 537 1.55 -9.84 19.01
C ILE A 537 2.17 -8.74 19.88
N HIS A 538 3.24 -9.03 20.62
CA HIS A 538 3.93 -7.99 21.41
C HIS A 538 4.34 -6.80 20.54
N PHE A 539 4.79 -7.06 19.31
CA PHE A 539 5.27 -5.99 18.43
C PHE A 539 4.22 -4.93 18.11
N MET A 540 2.92 -5.27 18.22
CA MET A 540 1.82 -4.32 18.07
C MET A 540 1.89 -3.16 19.07
N ASN A 541 2.45 -3.38 20.27
CA ASN A 541 2.66 -2.32 21.26
C ASN A 541 3.66 -1.25 20.81
N HIS A 542 4.53 -1.56 19.84
CA HIS A 542 5.54 -0.62 19.34
C HIS A 542 5.02 0.25 18.18
N TYR A 543 3.79 0.04 17.69
CA TYR A 543 3.29 0.72 16.48
C TYR A 543 3.16 2.22 16.70
N VAL A 544 2.48 2.64 17.77
CA VAL A 544 2.26 4.06 18.09
C VAL A 544 3.59 4.79 18.31
N GLU A 545 4.48 4.22 19.13
CA GLU A 545 5.82 4.78 19.37
C GLU A 545 6.61 4.95 18.05
N ASN A 546 6.58 3.93 17.18
CA ASN A 546 7.27 4.02 15.88
C ASN A 546 6.66 5.07 14.96
N ILE A 547 5.34 5.23 14.96
CA ILE A 547 4.68 6.24 14.13
C ILE A 547 5.10 7.64 14.58
N ILE A 548 5.12 7.89 15.89
CA ILE A 548 5.58 9.16 16.46
C ILE A 548 7.07 9.39 16.14
N HIS A 549 7.88 8.33 16.23
CA HIS A 549 9.32 8.45 16.06
C HIS A 549 9.76 8.59 14.59
N LEU A 550 9.23 7.77 13.69
CA LEU A 550 9.72 7.61 12.32
C LEU A 550 8.69 8.00 11.24
N GLY A 551 7.45 8.34 11.62
CA GLY A 551 6.32 8.50 10.69
C GLY A 551 5.58 7.18 10.45
N THR A 552 4.51 7.21 9.64
CA THR A 552 3.59 6.08 9.48
C THR A 552 4.26 4.82 8.90
N LEU A 553 3.68 3.65 9.14
CA LEU A 553 4.36 2.36 8.87
C LEU A 553 4.36 1.93 7.40
N ASP A 554 3.54 2.57 6.57
CA ASP A 554 3.60 2.38 5.12
C ASP A 554 4.90 2.90 4.50
N ASN A 555 5.74 3.63 5.26
CA ASN A 555 7.14 3.95 4.97
C ASN A 555 8.08 2.73 4.97
N PHE A 556 7.74 1.69 5.74
CA PHE A 556 8.67 0.64 6.17
C PHE A 556 8.16 -0.78 5.89
N ASN A 557 7.04 -0.90 5.18
CA ASN A 557 6.42 -2.18 4.87
C ASN A 557 7.28 -3.00 3.89
N THR A 558 7.44 -4.29 4.15
CA THR A 558 8.24 -5.23 3.32
C THR A 558 7.60 -5.58 1.98
N GLU A 559 6.33 -5.23 1.75
CA GLU A 559 5.65 -5.46 0.46
C GLU A 559 6.42 -4.83 -0.73
N TYR A 560 7.05 -3.67 -0.52
CA TYR A 560 7.82 -3.01 -1.58
C TYR A 560 9.12 -3.76 -1.89
N THR A 561 9.80 -4.28 -0.87
CA THR A 561 11.05 -5.04 -1.03
C THR A 561 10.78 -6.40 -1.68
N GLU A 562 9.66 -7.04 -1.37
CA GLU A 562 9.19 -8.24 -2.08
C GLU A 562 8.99 -7.99 -3.59
N ARG A 563 8.45 -6.82 -3.95
CA ARG A 563 8.31 -6.43 -5.35
C ARG A 563 9.68 -6.18 -6.01
N LEU A 564 10.60 -5.53 -5.29
CA LEU A 564 11.97 -5.33 -5.76
C LEU A 564 12.71 -6.67 -5.97
N HIS A 565 12.44 -7.71 -5.19
CA HIS A 565 13.02 -9.05 -5.42
C HIS A 565 12.67 -9.63 -6.79
N ILE A 566 11.51 -9.29 -7.35
CA ILE A 566 11.11 -9.76 -8.68
C ILE A 566 12.10 -9.22 -9.71
N ASP A 567 12.25 -7.89 -9.75
CA ASP A 567 13.00 -7.21 -10.80
C ASP A 567 14.52 -7.27 -10.55
N LEU A 568 14.94 -7.19 -9.29
CA LEU A 568 16.34 -7.03 -8.88
C LEU A 568 16.99 -8.32 -8.37
N ALA A 569 16.29 -9.45 -8.27
CA ALA A 569 16.93 -10.72 -7.91
C ALA A 569 16.46 -11.86 -8.81
N LYS A 570 15.13 -12.05 -8.96
CA LYS A 570 14.56 -13.16 -9.73
C LYS A 570 14.76 -12.98 -11.23
N GLU A 571 14.47 -11.80 -11.79
CA GLU A 571 14.73 -11.50 -13.21
C GLU A 571 16.24 -11.48 -13.52
N ALA A 572 17.04 -10.83 -12.67
CA ALA A 572 18.49 -10.82 -12.80
C ALA A 572 19.04 -12.26 -12.82
N TYR A 573 18.63 -13.10 -11.88
CA TYR A 573 19.01 -14.51 -11.89
C TYR A 573 18.51 -15.24 -13.14
N ARG A 574 17.28 -15.00 -13.60
CA ARG A 574 16.73 -15.61 -14.83
C ARG A 574 17.54 -15.25 -16.08
N ALA A 575 18.16 -14.07 -16.12
CA ALA A 575 18.99 -13.63 -17.23
C ALA A 575 20.38 -14.30 -17.32
N THR A 576 20.85 -14.97 -16.26
CA THR A 576 22.19 -15.61 -16.25
C THR A 576 22.22 -17.01 -16.86
N ASN A 577 23.43 -17.53 -17.10
CA ASN A 577 23.65 -18.93 -17.45
C ASN A 577 23.55 -19.92 -16.25
N LYS A 578 23.24 -19.40 -15.04
CA LYS A 578 23.09 -20.14 -13.77
C LYS A 578 24.38 -20.73 -13.17
N LYS A 579 25.56 -20.38 -13.70
CA LYS A 579 26.88 -20.69 -13.16
C LYS A 579 27.56 -19.38 -12.75
N ASP A 580 28.14 -19.31 -11.55
CA ASP A 580 28.77 -18.08 -11.03
C ASP A 580 27.90 -16.85 -11.32
N GLU A 581 26.66 -16.90 -10.83
CA GLU A 581 25.60 -16.01 -11.29
C GLU A 581 25.78 -14.56 -10.87
N TYR A 582 26.42 -14.28 -9.73
CA TYR A 582 26.44 -12.93 -9.17
C TYR A 582 27.11 -11.90 -10.08
N PRO A 583 28.32 -12.15 -10.66
CA PRO A 583 28.90 -11.27 -11.67
C PRO A 583 28.00 -10.99 -12.87
N GLN A 584 27.24 -12.00 -13.32
CA GLN A 584 26.30 -11.84 -14.44
C GLN A 584 25.06 -11.05 -14.03
N MET A 585 24.55 -11.29 -12.81
CA MET A 585 23.39 -10.58 -12.26
C MET A 585 23.71 -9.09 -12.07
N THR A 586 24.85 -8.76 -11.47
CA THR A 586 25.26 -7.36 -11.22
C THR A 586 25.46 -6.61 -12.54
N LEU A 587 26.17 -7.19 -13.50
CA LEU A 587 26.39 -6.57 -14.82
C LEU A 587 25.09 -6.39 -15.61
N TRP A 588 24.18 -7.36 -15.56
CA TRP A 588 22.87 -7.24 -16.20
C TRP A 588 22.04 -6.10 -15.59
N LEU A 589 22.07 -5.97 -14.27
CA LEU A 589 21.38 -4.88 -13.55
C LEU A 589 21.95 -3.52 -13.89
N GLU A 590 23.28 -3.36 -13.89
CA GLU A 590 23.94 -2.10 -14.24
C GLU A 590 23.55 -1.61 -15.63
N ARG A 591 23.55 -2.51 -16.63
CA ARG A 591 23.12 -2.18 -18.00
C ARG A 591 21.64 -1.80 -18.08
N LYS A 592 20.78 -2.50 -17.33
CA LYS A 592 19.34 -2.19 -17.24
C LYS A 592 19.13 -0.80 -16.62
N GLU A 593 19.85 -0.49 -15.55
CA GLU A 593 19.79 0.81 -14.88
C GLU A 593 20.30 1.95 -15.77
N LYS A 594 21.40 1.75 -16.52
CA LYS A 594 21.93 2.71 -17.49
C LYS A 594 20.90 3.09 -18.56
N ILE A 595 20.22 2.10 -19.14
CA ILE A 595 19.12 2.32 -20.09
C ILE A 595 18.01 3.15 -19.43
N MET A 596 17.55 2.76 -18.24
CA MET A 596 16.47 3.50 -17.59
C MET A 596 16.89 4.92 -17.16
N ARG A 597 18.17 5.15 -16.83
CA ARG A 597 18.69 6.49 -16.49
C ARG A 597 18.78 7.37 -17.73
N HIS A 598 19.19 6.81 -18.86
CA HIS A 598 19.15 7.51 -20.14
C HIS A 598 17.70 7.88 -20.55
N GLU A 599 16.72 7.00 -20.32
CA GLU A 599 15.31 7.32 -20.54
C GLU A 599 14.84 8.52 -19.70
N SER A 600 15.20 8.57 -18.42
CA SER A 600 14.89 9.71 -17.55
C SER A 600 15.57 11.00 -18.00
N PHE A 601 16.84 10.93 -18.41
CA PHE A 601 17.59 12.06 -18.93
C PHE A 601 16.91 12.66 -20.18
N MET A 602 16.50 11.83 -21.13
CA MET A 602 15.77 12.30 -22.31
C MET A 602 14.43 12.95 -21.96
N ALA A 603 13.69 12.36 -21.00
CA ALA A 603 12.44 12.94 -20.53
C ALA A 603 12.67 14.33 -19.89
N TRP A 604 13.74 14.45 -19.10
CA TRP A 604 14.17 15.71 -18.49
C TRP A 604 14.57 16.78 -19.53
N ARG A 605 15.32 16.42 -20.57
CA ARG A 605 15.63 17.34 -21.69
C ARG A 605 14.37 17.79 -22.42
N THR A 606 13.46 16.85 -22.69
CA THR A 606 12.22 17.13 -23.43
C THR A 606 11.25 18.00 -22.63
N SER A 607 11.30 17.95 -21.30
CA SER A 607 10.49 18.83 -20.43
C SER A 607 11.07 20.24 -20.22
N GLY A 608 12.16 20.59 -20.93
CA GLY A 608 12.81 21.89 -20.83
C GLY A 608 13.65 22.05 -19.57
N GLU A 609 14.30 20.97 -19.13
CA GLU A 609 15.21 20.90 -17.96
C GLU A 609 14.53 21.20 -16.61
N GLN A 610 13.25 21.58 -16.65
CA GLN A 610 12.44 21.75 -15.46
C GLN A 610 11.76 20.42 -15.14
N PRO A 611 11.88 19.93 -13.90
CA PRO A 611 11.00 18.89 -13.42
C PRO A 611 9.55 19.35 -13.60
N HIS A 612 8.61 18.43 -13.88
CA HIS A 612 7.19 18.75 -13.80
C HIS A 612 6.86 19.16 -12.35
N LEU A 613 6.90 20.47 -12.09
CA LEU A 613 6.64 21.06 -10.79
C LEU A 613 5.20 20.74 -10.38
N ARG A 614 5.03 19.84 -9.41
CA ARG A 614 3.82 19.80 -8.58
C ARG A 614 4.15 20.56 -7.29
N THR A 615 4.04 21.88 -7.36
CA THR A 615 4.40 22.83 -6.28
C THR A 615 3.57 22.72 -5.01
N HIS A 616 2.44 22.00 -5.04
CA HIS A 616 1.55 21.89 -3.89
C HIS A 616 1.62 20.50 -3.28
N TRP A 617 2.57 20.24 -2.39
CA TRP A 617 2.51 19.04 -1.57
C TRP A 617 1.27 19.09 -0.66
N ILE A 618 0.44 18.05 -0.71
CA ILE A 618 -0.72 17.83 0.15
C ILE A 618 -0.38 16.65 1.04
N PRO A 619 -0.68 16.70 2.36
CA PRO A 619 -0.50 15.54 3.22
C PRO A 619 -1.12 14.28 2.62
N PRO A 620 -0.50 13.11 2.82
CA PRO A 620 -1.02 11.85 2.33
C PRO A 620 -2.38 11.51 2.98
N GLY A 621 -3.49 12.01 2.44
CA GLY A 621 -4.82 11.67 2.95
C GLY A 621 -5.24 10.25 2.58
N LEU A 622 -6.04 9.60 3.44
CA LEU A 622 -6.86 8.45 3.04
C LEU A 622 -7.90 8.85 1.97
N ASN A 623 -8.36 10.09 2.03
CA ASN A 623 -9.29 10.71 1.10
C ASN A 623 -8.56 11.36 -0.08
N LEU A 624 -8.21 10.54 -1.06
CA LEU A 624 -8.08 11.04 -2.43
C LEU A 624 -9.50 11.08 -3.01
N SER A 625 -9.99 12.27 -3.33
CA SER A 625 -11.30 12.49 -3.94
C SER A 625 -11.56 11.45 -5.03
N ARG A 626 -12.66 10.72 -4.89
CA ARG A 626 -13.06 9.67 -5.84
C ARG A 626 -13.89 10.31 -6.93
N THR A 627 -13.37 10.34 -8.15
CA THR A 627 -14.12 10.89 -9.28
C THR A 627 -14.96 9.79 -9.92
N LEU A 628 -16.28 9.98 -9.95
CA LEU A 628 -17.19 9.11 -10.68
C LEU A 628 -16.92 9.25 -12.20
N LYS A 629 -16.77 8.12 -12.89
CA LYS A 629 -16.57 8.05 -14.33
C LYS A 629 -17.50 7.03 -14.97
N MET A 630 -18.32 7.51 -15.89
CA MET A 630 -19.15 6.71 -16.78
C MET A 630 -18.40 6.35 -18.07
N THR A 631 -18.81 5.26 -18.72
CA THR A 631 -18.35 4.96 -20.08
C THR A 631 -18.99 5.92 -21.07
N ARG A 632 -18.25 6.33 -22.11
CA ARG A 632 -18.76 7.28 -23.11
C ARG A 632 -19.96 6.76 -23.90
N HIS A 633 -20.01 5.45 -24.13
CA HIS A 633 -21.08 4.79 -24.86
C HIS A 633 -21.84 3.82 -23.95
N PRO A 634 -23.16 3.64 -24.15
CA PRO A 634 -23.93 2.66 -23.42
C PRO A 634 -23.46 1.25 -23.76
N SER A 635 -23.63 0.34 -22.81
CA SER A 635 -23.36 -1.09 -23.02
C SER A 635 -24.43 -1.73 -23.92
N VAL A 636 -25.66 -1.20 -23.88
CA VAL A 636 -26.77 -1.55 -24.78
C VAL A 636 -27.50 -0.27 -25.19
N ASN A 637 -27.54 0.01 -26.48
CA ASN A 637 -28.15 1.25 -27.02
C ASN A 637 -29.68 1.32 -26.85
N THR A 638 -30.35 0.18 -26.75
CA THR A 638 -31.81 0.15 -26.73
C THR A 638 -32.31 -1.02 -25.90
N VAL A 639 -32.86 -0.69 -24.73
CA VAL A 639 -33.61 -1.60 -23.87
C VAL A 639 -35.05 -1.12 -23.85
N ARG A 640 -35.98 -1.94 -24.35
CA ARG A 640 -37.41 -1.61 -24.34
C ARG A 640 -37.94 -1.66 -22.92
N LEU A 641 -38.94 -0.85 -22.59
CA LEU A 641 -39.47 -0.81 -21.22
C LEU A 641 -39.98 -2.17 -20.68
N PRO A 642 -40.61 -3.07 -21.47
CA PRO A 642 -40.92 -4.41 -20.98
C PRO A 642 -39.67 -5.22 -20.58
N ASP A 643 -38.55 -5.02 -21.29
CA ASP A 643 -37.28 -5.67 -21.00
C ASP A 643 -36.57 -5.05 -19.79
N VAL A 644 -36.82 -3.77 -19.47
CA VAL A 644 -36.35 -3.14 -18.24
C VAL A 644 -36.90 -3.89 -17.01
N SER A 645 -38.20 -4.17 -16.99
CA SER A 645 -38.79 -4.95 -15.89
C SER A 645 -38.35 -6.41 -15.92
N ARG A 646 -38.34 -7.05 -17.09
CA ARG A 646 -38.02 -8.48 -17.21
C ARG A 646 -36.56 -8.84 -16.97
N LEU A 647 -35.61 -8.10 -17.55
CA LEU A 647 -34.18 -8.41 -17.48
C LEU A 647 -33.48 -7.78 -16.28
N TYR A 648 -33.89 -6.57 -15.91
CA TYR A 648 -33.25 -5.81 -14.83
C TYR A 648 -34.06 -5.88 -13.53
N GLY A 649 -35.29 -6.41 -13.54
CA GLY A 649 -36.16 -6.46 -12.36
C GLY A 649 -36.65 -5.09 -11.91
N ALA A 650 -36.59 -4.07 -12.77
CA ALA A 650 -37.13 -2.74 -12.49
C ALA A 650 -38.65 -2.71 -12.79
N THR A 651 -39.43 -3.35 -11.92
CA THR A 651 -40.88 -3.54 -12.09
C THR A 651 -41.65 -2.23 -12.07
N PHE A 652 -41.25 -1.29 -11.20
CA PHE A 652 -41.91 0.01 -11.04
C PHE A 652 -41.23 1.14 -11.82
N PHE A 653 -40.53 0.83 -12.92
CA PHE A 653 -39.70 1.79 -13.64
C PHE A 653 -40.44 3.08 -14.06
N ARG A 654 -41.63 2.95 -14.64
CA ARG A 654 -42.42 4.11 -15.11
C ARG A 654 -42.82 5.02 -13.94
N ALA A 655 -43.42 4.45 -12.89
CA ALA A 655 -43.84 5.21 -11.71
C ALA A 655 -42.64 5.88 -11.01
N ALA A 656 -41.50 5.18 -10.91
CA ALA A 656 -40.29 5.73 -10.30
C ALA A 656 -39.68 6.88 -11.12
N LEU A 657 -39.69 6.78 -12.45
CA LEU A 657 -39.21 7.86 -13.32
C LEU A 657 -40.14 9.07 -13.31
N SER A 658 -41.46 8.85 -13.37
CA SER A 658 -42.45 9.93 -13.24
C SER A 658 -42.32 10.64 -11.89
N ARG A 659 -42.20 9.89 -10.79
CA ARG A 659 -41.98 10.47 -9.45
C ARG A 659 -40.71 11.30 -9.38
N PHE A 660 -39.60 10.79 -9.92
CA PHE A 660 -38.36 11.56 -10.01
C PHE A 660 -38.58 12.89 -10.72
N ILE A 661 -39.15 12.87 -11.94
CA ILE A 661 -39.37 14.10 -12.73
C ILE A 661 -40.31 15.08 -12.01
N VAL A 662 -41.44 14.61 -11.50
CA VAL A 662 -42.42 15.45 -10.79
C VAL A 662 -41.80 16.08 -9.54
N GLN A 663 -40.99 15.35 -8.78
CA GLN A 663 -40.29 15.88 -7.61
C GLN A 663 -39.23 16.92 -7.97
N LEU A 664 -38.65 16.85 -9.17
CA LEU A 664 -37.75 17.88 -9.67
C LEU A 664 -38.48 19.16 -10.07
N GLU A 665 -39.62 19.04 -10.74
CA GLU A 665 -40.45 20.18 -11.14
C GLU A 665 -41.15 20.83 -9.93
N HIS A 666 -41.51 20.03 -8.94
CA HIS A 666 -42.29 20.46 -7.77
C HIS A 666 -41.74 19.88 -6.45
N PRO A 667 -40.60 20.38 -5.94
CA PRO A 667 -39.93 19.83 -4.75
C PRO A 667 -40.75 19.81 -3.46
N THR A 668 -41.77 20.68 -3.36
CA THR A 668 -42.62 20.82 -2.17
C THR A 668 -43.80 19.85 -2.15
N LEU A 669 -44.10 19.18 -3.27
CA LEU A 669 -45.19 18.20 -3.32
C LEU A 669 -44.86 16.96 -2.50
N SER A 670 -45.82 16.52 -1.69
CA SER A 670 -45.69 15.32 -0.88
C SER A 670 -47.05 14.66 -0.62
N GLY A 671 -47.02 13.41 -0.12
CA GLY A 671 -48.22 12.65 0.18
C GLY A 671 -49.11 12.43 -1.05
N ARG A 672 -50.43 12.50 -0.85
CA ARG A 672 -51.42 12.24 -1.91
C ARG A 672 -51.27 13.15 -3.13
N ARG A 673 -50.95 14.44 -2.90
CA ARG A 673 -50.78 15.43 -3.98
C ARG A 673 -49.64 15.10 -4.93
N LEU A 674 -48.58 14.45 -4.42
CA LEU A 674 -47.48 13.97 -5.25
C LEU A 674 -47.94 12.76 -6.08
N GLU A 675 -48.60 11.79 -5.46
CA GLU A 675 -49.09 10.59 -6.16
C GLU A 675 -50.06 10.94 -7.28
N ASP A 676 -51.02 11.85 -7.04
CA ASP A 676 -51.96 12.29 -8.08
C ASP A 676 -51.23 12.98 -9.26
N ALA A 677 -50.16 13.75 -8.99
CA ALA A 677 -49.34 14.37 -10.02
C ALA A 677 -48.47 13.35 -10.79
N VAL A 678 -48.01 12.29 -10.13
CA VAL A 678 -47.24 11.20 -10.74
C VAL A 678 -48.12 10.35 -11.67
N ASP A 679 -49.35 10.04 -11.24
CA ASP A 679 -50.30 9.27 -12.03
C ASP A 679 -50.76 10.01 -13.29
N GLY A 680 -50.85 11.35 -13.22
CA GLY A 680 -51.16 12.21 -14.37
C GLY A 680 -49.97 12.50 -15.30
N HIS A 681 -48.74 12.10 -14.93
CA HIS A 681 -47.53 12.48 -15.69
C HIS A 681 -47.27 11.55 -16.89
N PHE A 682 -47.31 12.13 -18.11
CA PHE A 682 -47.02 11.41 -19.34
C PHE A 682 -45.52 11.39 -19.68
N LEU A 683 -44.87 10.22 -19.55
CA LEU A 683 -43.43 10.08 -19.81
C LEU A 683 -43.03 10.14 -21.30
N GLY A 684 -43.86 9.60 -22.21
CA GLY A 684 -43.50 9.49 -23.64
C GLY A 684 -42.26 8.62 -23.96
N VAL A 685 -41.68 7.91 -22.98
CA VAL A 685 -40.49 7.05 -23.16
C VAL A 685 -40.90 5.63 -23.55
N THR A 686 -40.25 5.06 -24.58
CA THR A 686 -40.47 3.66 -25.05
C THR A 686 -39.27 2.75 -24.82
N HIS A 687 -38.07 3.32 -24.70
CA HIS A 687 -36.82 2.62 -24.52
C HIS A 687 -35.78 3.51 -23.82
N VAL A 688 -34.73 2.89 -23.30
CA VAL A 688 -33.59 3.56 -22.67
C VAL A 688 -32.28 2.95 -23.16
N SER A 689 -31.17 3.70 -23.05
CA SER A 689 -29.82 3.17 -23.25
C SER A 689 -29.26 2.71 -21.91
N ALA A 690 -28.74 1.49 -21.80
CA ALA A 690 -28.28 0.90 -20.54
C ALA A 690 -26.75 0.84 -20.42
N PHE A 691 -26.25 1.08 -19.21
CA PHE A 691 -24.83 1.07 -18.85
C PHE A 691 -24.59 -0.01 -17.79
N TYR A 692 -23.58 -0.84 -17.99
CA TYR A 692 -23.30 -1.97 -17.09
C TYR A 692 -22.27 -1.67 -16.01
N ARG A 693 -21.66 -0.48 -16.01
CA ARG A 693 -20.59 -0.16 -15.07
C ARG A 693 -20.51 1.33 -14.73
N ILE A 694 -20.35 1.60 -13.44
CA ILE A 694 -19.91 2.88 -12.90
C ILE A 694 -18.51 2.66 -12.32
N LYS A 695 -17.56 3.55 -12.59
CA LYS A 695 -16.20 3.47 -12.01
C LYS A 695 -15.95 4.67 -11.12
N PHE A 696 -15.26 4.46 -10.01
CA PHE A 696 -14.66 5.54 -9.23
C PHE A 696 -13.15 5.50 -9.45
N LEU A 697 -12.63 6.63 -9.92
CA LEU A 697 -11.22 6.82 -10.15
C LEU A 697 -10.57 7.53 -8.97
N ARG A 698 -9.34 7.14 -8.69
CA ARG A 698 -8.44 7.85 -7.79
C ARG A 698 -7.24 8.31 -8.60
N THR A 699 -6.98 9.61 -8.58
CA THR A 699 -5.79 10.19 -9.20
C THR A 699 -4.72 10.34 -8.15
N ASP A 700 -3.56 9.74 -8.41
CA ASP A 700 -2.41 9.88 -7.53
C ASP A 700 -1.79 11.26 -7.69
N PHE A 701 -1.62 11.97 -6.58
CA PHE A 701 -1.20 13.38 -6.60
C PHE A 701 0.25 13.59 -7.07
N PHE A 702 1.13 12.60 -6.97
CA PHE A 702 2.52 12.73 -7.42
C PHE A 702 2.69 12.36 -8.89
N THR A 703 1.97 11.33 -9.36
CA THR A 703 2.10 10.78 -10.72
C THR A 703 1.06 11.34 -11.68
N GLY A 704 -0.11 11.75 -11.20
CA GLY A 704 -1.28 12.09 -12.02
C GLY A 704 -1.95 10.88 -12.65
N GLU A 705 -1.50 9.66 -12.31
CA GLU A 705 -2.10 8.45 -12.82
C GLU A 705 -3.44 8.22 -12.13
N SER A 706 -4.51 8.13 -12.94
CA SER A 706 -5.83 7.75 -12.46
C SER A 706 -6.01 6.24 -12.55
N SER A 707 -6.33 5.60 -11.43
CA SER A 707 -6.64 4.18 -11.34
C SER A 707 -8.08 3.97 -10.88
N THR A 708 -8.72 2.89 -11.33
CA THR A 708 -10.05 2.50 -10.82
C THR A 708 -9.87 1.88 -9.44
N VAL A 709 -10.45 2.49 -8.41
CA VAL A 709 -10.38 2.00 -7.02
C VAL A 709 -11.69 1.41 -6.52
N ASP A 710 -12.78 1.69 -7.23
CA ASP A 710 -14.08 1.08 -6.97
C ASP A 710 -14.87 0.98 -8.28
N ALA A 711 -15.75 -0.01 -8.38
CA ALA A 711 -16.63 -0.16 -9.53
C ALA A 711 -17.93 -0.88 -9.17
N ILE A 712 -19.03 -0.33 -9.69
CA ILE A 712 -20.39 -0.88 -9.53
C ILE A 712 -20.74 -1.59 -10.83
N HIS A 713 -21.24 -2.83 -10.73
CA HIS A 713 -21.72 -3.62 -11.86
C HIS A 713 -23.24 -3.73 -11.84
N VAL A 714 -23.85 -3.55 -13.01
CA VAL A 714 -25.30 -3.51 -13.19
C VAL A 714 -25.65 -4.24 -14.48
N GLN A 715 -25.43 -5.55 -14.50
CA GLN A 715 -25.54 -6.38 -15.71
C GLN A 715 -26.57 -7.50 -15.50
N PRO A 716 -27.55 -7.66 -16.41
CA PRO A 716 -28.49 -8.78 -16.33
C PRO A 716 -27.82 -10.11 -16.69
N GLU A 717 -28.55 -11.20 -16.47
CA GLU A 717 -28.12 -12.54 -16.86
C GLU A 717 -27.78 -12.62 -18.35
N ARG A 718 -26.72 -13.36 -18.69
CA ARG A 718 -26.29 -13.55 -20.07
C ARG A 718 -25.74 -14.94 -20.32
N LYS A 719 -25.76 -15.39 -21.56
CA LYS A 719 -25.09 -16.63 -21.98
C LYS A 719 -23.65 -16.34 -22.40
N ASP A 720 -22.72 -17.21 -21.98
CA ASP A 720 -21.34 -17.16 -22.44
C ASP A 720 -21.28 -17.44 -23.95
N LYS A 721 -20.54 -16.60 -24.69
CA LYS A 721 -20.39 -16.71 -26.15
C LYS A 721 -19.63 -17.97 -26.58
N ARG A 722 -18.77 -18.52 -25.72
CA ARG A 722 -17.92 -19.67 -26.06
C ARG A 722 -18.49 -21.02 -25.64
N ARG A 723 -19.17 -21.09 -24.49
CA ARG A 723 -19.62 -22.36 -23.90
C ARG A 723 -21.14 -22.45 -23.67
N GLY A 724 -21.89 -21.39 -23.96
CA GLY A 724 -23.36 -21.37 -23.81
C GLY A 724 -23.88 -21.39 -22.37
N HIS A 725 -23.00 -21.49 -21.36
CA HIS A 725 -23.38 -21.46 -19.95
C HIS A 725 -24.02 -20.13 -19.57
N VAL A 726 -25.03 -20.20 -18.70
CA VAL A 726 -25.71 -19.03 -18.14
C VAL A 726 -24.80 -18.40 -17.08
N ILE A 727 -24.49 -17.13 -17.25
CA ILE A 727 -23.79 -16.28 -16.28
C ILE A 727 -24.86 -15.49 -15.55
N PRO A 728 -25.06 -15.70 -14.24
CA PRO A 728 -26.05 -14.97 -13.45
C PRO A 728 -25.87 -13.46 -13.55
N GLY A 729 -26.99 -12.73 -13.46
CA GLY A 729 -26.97 -11.28 -13.39
C GLY A 729 -26.21 -10.78 -12.16
N ARG A 730 -25.58 -9.60 -12.27
CA ARG A 730 -24.86 -8.93 -11.20
C ARG A 730 -25.38 -7.50 -11.06
N PHE A 731 -25.95 -7.23 -9.88
CA PHE A 731 -26.53 -5.94 -9.51
C PHE A 731 -25.96 -5.55 -8.15
N ASP A 732 -24.91 -4.73 -8.18
CA ASP A 732 -24.15 -4.33 -7.00
C ASP A 732 -24.93 -3.33 -6.12
N THR A 733 -24.61 -3.31 -4.83
CA THR A 733 -25.14 -2.36 -3.86
C THR A 733 -24.26 -1.12 -3.73
N VAL A 734 -24.89 0.02 -3.45
CA VAL A 734 -24.27 1.34 -3.42
C VAL A 734 -24.68 2.13 -2.18
N LEU A 735 -23.83 3.08 -1.80
CA LEU A 735 -24.16 4.11 -0.82
C LEU A 735 -24.63 5.36 -1.57
N VAL A 736 -25.82 5.85 -1.25
CA VAL A 736 -26.47 6.98 -1.93
C VAL A 736 -26.70 8.10 -0.93
N ARG A 737 -26.35 9.34 -1.30
CA ARG A 737 -26.63 10.54 -0.50
C ARG A 737 -28.13 10.86 -0.56
N VAL A 738 -28.75 10.96 0.61
CA VAL A 738 -30.20 11.22 0.76
C VAL A 738 -30.50 12.57 1.39
N ASN A 739 -29.55 13.24 2.05
CA ASN A 739 -29.70 14.60 2.57
C ASN A 739 -28.68 15.56 1.93
N ASP A 740 -29.08 16.81 1.68
CA ASP A 740 -28.23 17.85 1.06
C ASP A 740 -27.64 18.86 2.07
N ILE A 741 -27.89 18.69 3.38
CA ILE A 741 -27.80 19.80 4.36
C ILE A 741 -26.50 19.86 5.19
N THR A 742 -25.59 18.89 5.12
CA THR A 742 -24.42 18.85 6.02
C THR A 742 -23.09 19.07 5.31
N VAL A 743 -22.27 19.96 5.90
CA VAL A 743 -20.86 20.20 5.53
C VAL A 743 -19.97 18.99 5.92
N THR A 744 -20.49 18.11 6.77
CA THR A 744 -19.84 16.87 7.22
C THR A 744 -20.32 15.68 6.38
N ASP A 745 -19.40 14.94 5.75
CA ASP A 745 -19.68 13.69 5.02
C ASP A 745 -20.06 12.54 5.99
N SER A 746 -21.15 12.72 6.75
CA SER A 746 -21.65 11.72 7.70
C SER A 746 -22.31 10.56 6.96
N VAL A 747 -22.03 9.33 7.41
CA VAL A 747 -22.72 8.12 6.93
C VAL A 747 -24.23 8.17 7.19
N LEU A 748 -24.68 8.90 8.22
CA LEU A 748 -26.09 9.04 8.55
C LEU A 748 -26.89 9.81 7.48
N ASP A 749 -26.22 10.59 6.63
CA ASP A 749 -26.82 11.30 5.50
C ASP A 749 -26.90 10.44 4.23
N THR A 750 -26.59 9.15 4.36
CA THR A 750 -26.60 8.19 3.26
C THR A 750 -27.48 6.99 3.55
N CYS A 751 -27.94 6.34 2.49
CA CYS A 751 -28.69 5.10 2.56
C CYS A 751 -28.14 4.08 1.56
N VAL A 752 -28.27 2.80 1.89
CA VAL A 752 -27.88 1.72 0.98
C VAL A 752 -28.99 1.45 -0.02
N ALA A 753 -28.61 1.29 -1.29
CA ALA A 753 -29.51 0.87 -2.35
C ALA A 753 -28.86 -0.19 -3.24
N ARG A 754 -29.66 -1.03 -3.91
CA ARG A 754 -29.17 -1.93 -4.96
C ARG A 754 -29.48 -1.34 -6.32
N VAL A 755 -28.46 -1.20 -7.16
CA VAL A 755 -28.66 -0.63 -8.50
C VAL A 755 -29.12 -1.73 -9.45
N ARG A 756 -30.34 -1.61 -9.98
CA ARG A 756 -30.91 -2.56 -10.93
C ARG A 756 -30.66 -2.15 -12.37
N LEU A 757 -30.65 -0.86 -12.68
CA LEU A 757 -30.41 -0.34 -14.03
C LEU A 757 -29.71 1.02 -13.95
N VAL A 758 -28.69 1.24 -14.77
CA VAL A 758 -28.12 2.58 -15.04
C VAL A 758 -28.42 2.91 -16.49
N PHE A 759 -28.98 4.09 -16.75
CA PHE A 759 -29.51 4.41 -18.06
C PHE A 759 -29.44 5.90 -18.41
N THR A 760 -29.59 6.16 -19.71
CA THR A 760 -29.90 7.48 -20.25
C THR A 760 -31.19 7.43 -21.07
N LEU A 761 -31.91 8.54 -21.11
CA LEU A 761 -33.09 8.70 -21.96
C LEU A 761 -32.68 9.17 -23.36
N PRO A 762 -33.51 8.92 -24.39
CA PRO A 762 -33.30 9.51 -25.71
C PRO A 762 -33.22 11.04 -25.64
N GLU A 763 -32.38 11.66 -26.46
CA GLU A 763 -32.11 13.11 -26.44
C GLU A 763 -33.39 13.95 -26.50
N LYS A 764 -34.33 13.59 -27.39
CA LYS A 764 -35.64 14.27 -27.49
C LYS A 764 -36.46 14.18 -26.19
N SER A 765 -36.41 13.03 -25.51
CA SER A 765 -37.09 12.83 -24.23
C SER A 765 -36.41 13.61 -23.10
N MET A 766 -35.07 13.67 -23.09
CA MET A 766 -34.32 14.49 -22.13
C MET A 766 -34.71 15.97 -22.24
N GLN A 767 -34.75 16.51 -23.45
CA GLN A 767 -35.11 17.92 -23.69
C GLN A 767 -36.54 18.23 -23.27
N TYR A 768 -37.47 17.31 -23.52
CA TYR A 768 -38.88 17.49 -23.14
C TYR A 768 -39.10 17.37 -21.62
N LEU A 769 -38.58 16.30 -21.00
CA LEU A 769 -38.84 15.97 -19.59
C LEU A 769 -38.06 16.84 -18.60
N PHE A 770 -36.91 17.38 -19.00
CA PHE A 770 -36.09 18.26 -18.15
C PHE A 770 -36.06 19.70 -18.64
N ARG A 771 -37.12 20.15 -19.33
CA ARG A 771 -37.24 21.52 -19.86
C ARG A 771 -37.19 22.61 -18.78
N SER A 772 -37.62 22.27 -17.56
CA SER A 772 -37.63 23.13 -16.37
C SER A 772 -36.29 23.18 -15.64
N VAL A 773 -35.34 22.31 -16.01
CA VAL A 773 -34.00 22.22 -15.39
C VAL A 773 -32.97 22.88 -16.31
N ALA A 774 -32.13 23.74 -15.73
CA ALA A 774 -31.03 24.40 -16.44
C ALA A 774 -30.09 23.35 -17.07
N GLU A 775 -29.58 23.63 -18.28
CA GLU A 775 -28.86 22.64 -19.09
C GLU A 775 -27.65 22.00 -18.37
N GLY A 776 -26.90 22.79 -17.59
CA GLY A 776 -25.77 22.30 -16.80
C GLY A 776 -26.16 21.39 -15.62
N ASP A 777 -27.38 21.51 -15.12
CA ASP A 777 -27.88 20.75 -13.96
C ASP A 777 -28.65 19.50 -14.35
N ARG A 778 -28.94 19.32 -15.65
CA ARG A 778 -29.68 18.15 -16.16
C ARG A 778 -28.93 16.85 -15.84
N PRO A 779 -29.62 15.82 -15.33
CA PRO A 779 -29.00 14.54 -15.03
C PRO A 779 -28.54 13.86 -16.33
N GLN A 780 -27.24 13.66 -16.51
CA GLN A 780 -26.73 12.96 -17.70
C GLN A 780 -26.98 11.46 -17.64
N HIS A 781 -26.90 10.86 -16.45
CA HIS A 781 -27.10 9.43 -16.23
C HIS A 781 -28.01 9.24 -15.01
N LEU A 782 -28.98 8.33 -15.16
CA LEU A 782 -29.94 7.98 -14.12
C LEU A 782 -29.74 6.53 -13.69
N ALA A 783 -30.11 6.23 -12.45
CA ALA A 783 -30.09 4.87 -11.91
C ALA A 783 -31.45 4.52 -11.30
N TYR A 784 -31.98 3.35 -11.65
CA TYR A 784 -33.10 2.73 -10.92
C TYR A 784 -32.53 1.87 -9.80
N VAL A 785 -32.99 2.14 -8.57
CA VAL A 785 -32.46 1.50 -7.37
C VAL A 785 -33.58 0.95 -6.48
N ASP A 786 -33.29 -0.16 -5.81
CA ASP A 786 -34.13 -0.71 -4.72
C ASP A 786 -33.51 -0.34 -3.37
N TRP A 787 -34.31 0.15 -2.43
CA TRP A 787 -33.81 0.69 -1.16
C TRP A 787 -33.73 -0.33 -0.03
N PHE A 788 -32.72 -0.15 0.82
CA PHE A 788 -32.67 -0.73 2.16
C PHE A 788 -33.12 0.28 3.20
N THR A 789 -33.36 -0.20 4.42
CA THR A 789 -33.68 0.66 5.57
C THR A 789 -32.53 1.63 5.87
N PRO A 790 -32.82 2.86 6.34
CA PRO A 790 -31.80 3.76 6.87
C PRO A 790 -30.98 3.14 8.01
N PHE A 791 -29.80 3.67 8.28
CA PHE A 791 -28.97 3.20 9.39
C PHE A 791 -29.62 3.52 10.73
N THR A 792 -29.49 2.60 11.68
CA THR A 792 -29.79 2.87 13.09
C THR A 792 -28.77 3.85 13.66
N ALA A 793 -29.19 4.63 14.67
CA ALA A 793 -28.33 5.61 15.33
C ALA A 793 -27.04 5.00 15.90
N SER A 794 -27.07 3.74 16.34
CA SER A 794 -25.89 3.01 16.80
C SER A 794 -25.68 1.70 16.01
N PRO A 795 -24.42 1.31 15.74
CA PRO A 795 -24.08 0.00 15.19
C PRO A 795 -24.17 -1.11 16.26
N ASP A 796 -24.00 -2.37 15.83
CA ASP A 796 -23.88 -3.51 16.75
C ASP A 796 -22.69 -3.30 17.72
N PRO A 797 -22.89 -3.45 19.05
CA PRO A 797 -21.87 -3.10 20.04
C PRO A 797 -20.68 -4.07 20.10
N ASN A 798 -20.78 -5.25 19.48
CA ASN A 798 -19.72 -6.24 19.50
C ASN A 798 -18.89 -6.22 18.21
N CYS A 799 -19.54 -6.17 17.04
CA CYS A 799 -18.85 -6.21 15.74
C CYS A 799 -18.73 -4.84 15.06
N GLY A 800 -19.48 -3.82 15.51
CA GLY A 800 -19.43 -2.46 14.95
C GLY A 800 -20.13 -2.29 13.60
N TYR A 801 -20.91 -3.26 13.14
CA TYR A 801 -21.63 -3.14 11.86
C TYR A 801 -23.04 -2.59 12.03
N HIS A 802 -23.49 -1.79 11.06
CA HIS A 802 -24.89 -1.39 10.96
C HIS A 802 -25.72 -2.51 10.32
N LYS A 803 -26.90 -2.75 10.88
CA LYS A 803 -27.88 -3.70 10.35
C LYS A 803 -28.85 -2.97 9.43
N ILE A 804 -29.09 -3.53 8.25
CA ILE A 804 -30.09 -3.05 7.30
C ILE A 804 -30.98 -4.19 6.82
N SER A 805 -32.18 -3.87 6.33
CA SER A 805 -33.12 -4.82 5.71
C SER A 805 -33.75 -4.19 4.47
N TRP A 806 -34.40 -5.00 3.62
CA TRP A 806 -35.12 -4.46 2.47
C TRP A 806 -36.28 -3.55 2.89
N CYS A 807 -36.45 -2.42 2.21
CA CYS A 807 -37.68 -1.62 2.30
C CYS A 807 -38.72 -2.26 1.37
N ASN A 808 -39.72 -2.92 1.95
CA ASN A 808 -40.80 -3.56 1.18
C ASN A 808 -42.05 -2.66 1.16
N VAL A 809 -42.73 -2.65 0.02
CA VAL A 809 -44.02 -1.98 -0.21
C VAL A 809 -44.99 -2.97 -0.86
N ASP A 810 -46.28 -2.64 -0.92
CA ASP A 810 -47.26 -3.49 -1.58
C ASP A 810 -46.86 -3.76 -3.04
N GLY A 811 -46.71 -5.03 -3.38
CA GLY A 811 -46.31 -5.47 -4.72
C GLY A 811 -44.79 -5.55 -4.99
N GLY A 812 -43.90 -5.17 -4.06
CA GLY A 812 -42.46 -5.37 -4.25
C GLY A 812 -41.53 -4.58 -3.32
N ARG A 813 -40.35 -4.23 -3.83
CA ARG A 813 -39.36 -3.40 -3.13
C ARG A 813 -39.68 -1.91 -3.34
N LEU A 814 -39.36 -1.09 -2.34
CA LEU A 814 -39.35 0.36 -2.51
C LEU A 814 -38.24 0.73 -3.49
N SER A 815 -38.62 1.28 -4.63
CA SER A 815 -37.68 1.62 -5.70
C SER A 815 -37.83 3.07 -6.16
N SER A 816 -36.72 3.69 -6.52
CA SER A 816 -36.67 5.07 -7.03
C SER A 816 -35.74 5.18 -8.23
N VAL A 817 -35.96 6.23 -9.04
CA VAL A 817 -34.93 6.72 -9.96
C VAL A 817 -34.14 7.81 -9.25
N ILE A 818 -32.80 7.74 -9.36
CA ILE A 818 -31.88 8.73 -8.81
C ILE A 818 -30.93 9.23 -9.90
N ASP A 819 -30.38 10.42 -9.70
CA ASP A 819 -29.20 10.86 -10.44
C ASP A 819 -27.98 10.04 -9.99
N VAL A 820 -27.20 9.52 -10.94
CA VAL A 820 -25.97 8.77 -10.68
C VAL A 820 -24.96 9.59 -9.86
N ARG A 821 -24.98 10.93 -9.96
CA ARG A 821 -24.16 11.85 -9.16
C ARG A 821 -24.38 11.72 -7.65
N ARG A 822 -25.52 11.18 -7.20
CA ARG A 822 -25.81 10.92 -5.78
C ARG A 822 -25.15 9.65 -5.23
N ILE A 823 -24.63 8.80 -6.12
CA ILE A 823 -23.95 7.58 -5.70
C ILE A 823 -22.55 7.94 -5.21
N VAL A 824 -22.33 7.73 -3.91
CA VAL A 824 -21.04 8.02 -3.26
C VAL A 824 -20.00 6.96 -3.66
N ARG A 825 -20.41 5.68 -3.63
CA ARG A 825 -19.52 4.52 -3.85
C ARG A 825 -20.30 3.20 -3.91
N SER A 826 -19.60 2.10 -4.25
CA SER A 826 -20.13 0.75 -3.96
C SER A 826 -20.04 0.43 -2.47
N VAL A 827 -20.95 -0.42 -1.99
CA VAL A 827 -20.96 -0.97 -0.63
C VAL A 827 -21.11 -2.49 -0.70
N HIS A 828 -20.33 -3.21 0.09
CA HIS A 828 -20.49 -4.66 0.23
C HIS A 828 -21.42 -4.97 1.42
N LEU A 829 -22.30 -5.95 1.23
CA LEU A 829 -23.22 -6.40 2.27
C LEU A 829 -22.84 -7.80 2.76
N LEU A 830 -22.87 -7.99 4.07
CA LEU A 830 -22.64 -9.26 4.73
C LEU A 830 -24.00 -9.88 5.07
N PRO A 831 -24.38 -11.02 4.47
CA PRO A 831 -25.64 -11.67 4.78
C PRO A 831 -25.72 -12.04 6.26
N ARG A 832 -26.88 -11.85 6.88
CA ARG A 832 -27.14 -12.44 8.21
C ARG A 832 -27.48 -13.91 8.04
N PHE A 833 -26.48 -14.76 8.24
CA PHE A 833 -26.56 -16.21 8.05
C PHE A 833 -27.35 -16.93 9.16
N GLY A 834 -27.45 -16.34 10.35
CA GLY A 834 -27.99 -17.01 11.53
C GLY A 834 -27.06 -18.13 12.01
N ARG A 835 -27.64 -19.22 12.53
CA ARG A 835 -26.86 -20.34 13.11
C ARG A 835 -26.07 -21.14 12.08
N VAL A 836 -26.65 -21.37 10.90
CA VAL A 836 -26.05 -22.16 9.82
C VAL A 836 -26.29 -21.46 8.50
N ALA A 837 -25.27 -21.34 7.68
CA ALA A 837 -25.41 -20.75 6.35
C ALA A 837 -26.45 -21.51 5.50
N ASN A 838 -27.49 -20.81 5.02
CA ASN A 838 -28.54 -21.42 4.21
C ASN A 838 -27.95 -22.01 2.91
N ARG A 839 -28.17 -23.32 2.69
CA ARG A 839 -27.58 -24.05 1.57
C ARG A 839 -28.02 -23.55 0.20
N GLU A 840 -29.22 -22.99 0.09
CA GLU A 840 -29.81 -22.44 -1.14
C GLU A 840 -29.19 -21.10 -1.55
N TRP A 841 -28.53 -20.42 -0.61
CA TRP A 841 -27.83 -19.19 -0.92
C TRP A 841 -26.54 -19.49 -1.68
N SER A 842 -26.24 -18.60 -2.60
CA SER A 842 -25.06 -18.54 -3.45
C SER A 842 -24.65 -17.08 -3.60
N SER A 843 -23.41 -16.84 -4.02
CA SER A 843 -22.92 -15.50 -4.28
C SER A 843 -23.82 -14.70 -5.25
N SER A 844 -24.49 -15.36 -6.19
CA SER A 844 -25.36 -14.72 -7.19
C SER A 844 -26.79 -14.42 -6.72
N ASN A 845 -27.34 -15.17 -5.76
CA ASN A 845 -28.75 -15.00 -5.34
C ASN A 845 -28.91 -14.47 -3.91
N VAL A 846 -27.83 -14.37 -3.11
CA VAL A 846 -27.94 -14.01 -1.69
C VAL A 846 -28.56 -12.63 -1.46
N LEU A 847 -28.30 -11.67 -2.35
CA LEU A 847 -28.93 -10.34 -2.28
C LEU A 847 -30.45 -10.41 -2.51
N ASP A 848 -30.94 -11.43 -3.21
CA ASP A 848 -32.37 -11.61 -3.46
C ASP A 848 -33.04 -12.49 -2.39
N ALA A 849 -32.33 -13.50 -1.87
CA ALA A 849 -32.86 -14.48 -0.93
C ALA A 849 -32.73 -14.08 0.55
N CYS A 850 -31.78 -13.21 0.89
CA CYS A 850 -31.56 -12.76 2.27
C CYS A 850 -32.34 -11.46 2.55
N ASN A 851 -33.04 -11.42 3.69
CA ASN A 851 -33.88 -10.29 4.07
C ASN A 851 -33.14 -9.19 4.86
N SER A 852 -32.01 -9.52 5.48
CA SER A 852 -31.29 -8.60 6.35
C SER A 852 -29.78 -8.80 6.27
N PHE A 853 -29.03 -7.70 6.32
CA PHE A 853 -27.60 -7.67 6.11
C PHE A 853 -26.91 -6.81 7.17
N PHE A 854 -25.62 -7.08 7.38
CA PHE A 854 -24.69 -6.12 7.96
C PHE A 854 -23.99 -5.34 6.85
N VAL A 855 -23.75 -4.05 7.08
CA VAL A 855 -22.99 -3.20 6.17
C VAL A 855 -21.51 -3.44 6.42
N ASN A 856 -20.76 -3.80 5.38
CA ASN A 856 -19.34 -4.08 5.51
C ASN A 856 -18.50 -2.79 5.48
N SER A 857 -18.28 -2.19 6.64
CA SER A 857 -17.36 -1.07 6.81
C SER A 857 -15.89 -1.44 6.53
N ASP A 858 -15.54 -2.73 6.62
CA ASP A 858 -14.16 -3.22 6.44
C ASP A 858 -13.83 -3.58 4.98
N SER A 859 -14.63 -3.17 4.00
CA SER A 859 -14.42 -3.55 2.59
C SER A 859 -13.16 -2.91 1.96
N ASP A 860 -12.82 -1.69 2.35
CA ASP A 860 -11.55 -1.02 2.06
C ASP A 860 -11.30 0.12 3.06
N ARG A 861 -10.10 0.71 3.03
CA ARG A 861 -9.69 1.77 3.97
C ARG A 861 -10.57 3.02 3.95
N HIS A 862 -11.06 3.43 2.80
CA HIS A 862 -11.94 4.60 2.71
C HIS A 862 -13.36 4.24 3.18
N MET A 863 -13.80 2.98 3.04
CA MET A 863 -15.08 2.57 3.63
C MET A 863 -14.97 2.59 5.15
N TYR A 864 -13.87 2.06 5.65
CA TYR A 864 -13.58 2.01 7.08
C TYR A 864 -13.55 3.41 7.69
N GLN A 865 -12.87 4.36 7.06
CA GLN A 865 -12.84 5.75 7.50
C GLN A 865 -14.20 6.43 7.43
N LEU A 866 -14.99 6.16 6.38
CA LEU A 866 -16.31 6.79 6.21
C LEU A 866 -17.26 6.44 7.38
N PHE A 867 -17.16 5.23 7.93
CA PHE A 867 -17.98 4.74 9.04
C PHE A 867 -17.40 5.05 10.44
N ARG A 868 -16.37 5.90 10.53
CA ARG A 868 -15.77 6.31 11.79
C ARG A 868 -16.09 7.75 12.14
#